data_AF-A0A3D3GE77-F1
#
_entry.id   AF-A0A3D3GE77-F1
#
_cell.length_a   1.000
_cell.length_b   1.000
_cell.length_c   1.000
_cell.angle_alpha   90.00
_cell.angle_beta   90.00
_cell.angle_gamma   90.00
#
_symmetry.space_group_name_H-M   'P 1'
#
loop_
_entity.id
_entity.type
_entity.pdbx_description
1 polymer ?
#
loop_
_entity_poly.entity_id
_entity_poly.type
_entity_poly.pdbx_seq_one_letter_code
_entity_poly.pdbx_strand_id
1 'polypeptide(L)'
;MIARRATMADVSGKFNSFINKLTGRSPALDRPASETREPTSPALSSQEQEAQFSSLNEADLKDAVSSLSERAVIRCLQTFTNQELKIRILQAVSDQATLKRVNRSAVDKKLKRIADKQLRKITGAGTINAEQELTAISERIQEFLVSPDWSSARDLLNEAFDAKIDDSQPSQTATHFVALRTRLKAKIDLYEKTCAEMEAISDQLDPARANSISRVVRENLQKRFKELEEKYAFPQDFVVLQKFARNLEAGDKSRKTDLKRPAELTTSQPDLNKADQLSIEKKEKQERAEKNREYQARELDQFLTRIREAGEQLRHPKIESELRFLKKALADLQRWRSNFPEKLSEAETLLKELFSKRAEVANEEKWSAWARTERAQRIQAELAELIAKIETAGDPETALVLASGLGQRLFDWSREMKELGSLERGKDHKIWEQFKTQTDQGWVLCDKMRDLALESLKAIVSEHLAKPIELTATVLSDPRTRLEFKSSAFDETVAAKVRELQTAWSQIGEKKSSKTQERNIVFGKLFETYFRFFNLQLGQVKRIEKNAIEKKQNILAEMRNVSEPEPSTISAPKGAIRPIVQTLVNRLRTALSIEERWKRDPLPEGARELQKQFDLYQTRLGAELMSELEKQVSLAQEIQPKLQAVLEQIQAKTGANLPRALQAVDQHENEIRTVERYLTQLREFSRKFDVQFSETTFRQVSDLIRQQVSQARQAVKDETTQRAEARNAVIREAESLALSADWDASRARFEELANTWKTTGSLGQPQDSLFNLVFENIRSFFLSRSECREKACSSDEKMKIQNRRKELLLSLEALARFSKAETFPLPFLEEERARASGKILELGFKYNQILSLDPKEGILKETKKIMTEWARQGMPEDRMPEYWAFYLKRVYALLGIRF
;
A
#
# COMPACT_ATOMS: atom_id res chain seq x y z
N MET A 1 3.88 -57.02 -66.98
CA MET A 1 4.07 -55.94 -65.98
C MET A 1 4.38 -54.56 -66.59
N ILE A 2 4.16 -54.31 -67.90
CA ILE A 2 4.67 -53.11 -68.59
C ILE A 2 3.58 -52.08 -68.97
N ALA A 3 2.35 -52.53 -69.28
CA ALA A 3 1.30 -51.67 -69.84
C ALA A 3 0.55 -50.72 -68.86
N ARG A 4 0.86 -50.71 -67.56
CA ARG A 4 0.12 -49.92 -66.54
C ARG A 4 0.83 -48.68 -65.99
N ARG A 5 2.05 -48.35 -66.44
CA ARG A 5 2.78 -47.14 -65.97
C ARG A 5 2.60 -45.90 -66.88
N ALA A 6 2.27 -46.07 -68.15
CA ALA A 6 2.15 -44.95 -69.10
C ALA A 6 0.99 -43.98 -68.74
N THR A 7 -0.15 -44.51 -68.27
CA THR A 7 -1.35 -43.71 -68.00
C THR A 7 -1.25 -42.84 -66.74
N MET A 8 -0.52 -43.27 -65.70
CA MET A 8 -0.32 -42.45 -64.50
C MET A 8 0.65 -41.27 -64.71
N ALA A 9 1.68 -41.45 -65.55
CA ALA A 9 2.59 -40.36 -65.90
C ALA A 9 1.88 -39.24 -66.67
N ASP A 10 1.01 -39.62 -67.61
CA ASP A 10 0.21 -38.68 -68.42
C ASP A 10 -0.81 -37.89 -67.57
N VAL A 11 -1.48 -38.54 -66.61
CA VAL A 11 -2.36 -37.85 -65.64
C VAL A 11 -1.57 -36.87 -64.75
N SER A 12 -0.41 -37.26 -64.22
CA SER A 12 0.43 -36.38 -63.40
C SER A 12 0.98 -35.18 -64.19
N GLY A 13 1.41 -35.40 -65.44
CA GLY A 13 1.84 -34.32 -66.34
C GLY A 13 0.71 -33.34 -66.67
N LYS A 14 -0.50 -33.85 -66.94
CA LYS A 14 -1.70 -33.03 -67.18
C LYS A 14 -2.14 -32.26 -65.93
N PHE A 15 -2.03 -32.86 -64.74
CA PHE A 15 -2.36 -32.22 -63.47
C PHE A 15 -1.38 -31.09 -63.12
N ASN A 16 -0.06 -31.30 -63.26
CA ASN A 16 0.92 -30.24 -63.06
C ASN A 16 0.80 -29.11 -64.10
N SER A 17 0.50 -29.44 -65.37
CA SER A 17 0.15 -28.45 -66.40
C SER A 17 -1.07 -27.61 -66.02
N PHE A 18 -2.09 -28.24 -65.43
CA PHE A 18 -3.32 -27.59 -64.96
C PHE A 18 -3.09 -26.67 -63.75
N ILE A 19 -2.31 -27.09 -62.75
CA ILE A 19 -1.96 -26.25 -61.59
C ILE A 19 -1.14 -25.02 -62.02
N ASN A 20 -0.19 -25.17 -62.94
CA ASN A 20 0.59 -24.04 -63.46
C ASN A 20 -0.31 -23.03 -64.23
N LYS A 21 -1.27 -23.52 -65.03
CA LYS A 21 -2.27 -22.67 -65.72
C LYS A 21 -3.21 -21.94 -64.75
N LEU A 22 -3.56 -22.54 -63.61
CA LEU A 22 -4.40 -21.91 -62.59
C LEU A 22 -3.67 -20.89 -61.70
N THR A 23 -2.35 -20.97 -61.60
CA THR A 23 -1.54 -20.16 -60.67
C THR A 23 -0.73 -19.05 -61.34
N GLY A 24 -0.59 -19.07 -62.67
CA GLY A 24 -0.01 -17.96 -63.43
C GLY A 24 1.49 -17.73 -63.19
N ARG A 25 2.24 -18.81 -62.92
CA ARG A 25 3.70 -18.76 -62.68
C ARG A 25 4.47 -19.58 -63.71
N SER A 26 5.23 -18.89 -64.56
CA SER A 26 6.47 -19.42 -65.14
C SER A 26 7.66 -19.05 -64.22
N PRO A 27 8.75 -19.83 -64.21
CA PRO A 27 9.90 -19.56 -63.35
C PRO A 27 10.89 -18.54 -63.94
N ALA A 28 11.55 -17.82 -63.02
CA ALA A 28 12.82 -17.08 -63.17
C ALA A 28 12.87 -15.72 -63.93
N LEU A 29 13.25 -14.71 -63.12
CA LEU A 29 14.14 -13.57 -63.39
C LEU A 29 13.68 -12.28 -64.13
N ASP A 30 14.14 -11.19 -63.51
CA ASP A 30 14.37 -9.82 -63.96
C ASP A 30 13.23 -8.86 -64.37
N ARG A 31 13.62 -7.58 -64.34
CA ARG A 31 12.86 -6.31 -64.40
C ARG A 31 13.44 -5.45 -65.55
N PRO A 32 12.81 -4.33 -65.99
CA PRO A 32 11.49 -3.79 -65.63
C PRO A 32 10.60 -3.31 -66.83
N ALA A 33 9.37 -2.89 -66.48
CA ALA A 33 8.59 -1.81 -67.13
C ALA A 33 7.89 -2.02 -68.49
N SER A 34 6.95 -1.09 -68.75
CA SER A 34 6.09 -0.88 -69.93
C SER A 34 4.90 -1.85 -70.13
N GLU A 35 3.96 -1.41 -70.95
CA GLU A 35 2.60 -1.96 -71.11
C GLU A 35 2.51 -2.92 -72.30
N THR A 36 1.71 -3.99 -72.23
CA THR A 36 0.63 -4.30 -73.19
C THR A 36 -0.11 -5.62 -72.90
N ARG A 37 -1.42 -5.60 -73.19
CA ARG A 37 -2.35 -6.65 -73.69
C ARG A 37 -2.28 -8.12 -73.20
N GLU A 38 -3.47 -8.70 -73.08
CA GLU A 38 -3.74 -10.11 -72.78
C GLU A 38 -3.31 -11.08 -73.91
N PRO A 39 -2.93 -12.32 -73.55
CA PRO A 39 -3.06 -13.48 -74.42
C PRO A 39 -4.21 -14.38 -73.93
N THR A 40 -5.35 -14.38 -74.65
CA THR A 40 -6.47 -15.31 -74.39
C THR A 40 -6.11 -16.75 -74.76
N SER A 41 -6.33 -17.70 -73.86
CA SER A 41 -6.30 -19.14 -74.14
C SER A 41 -7.14 -19.92 -73.11
N PRO A 42 -7.69 -21.10 -73.46
CA PRO A 42 -8.97 -21.54 -72.92
C PRO A 42 -8.92 -22.06 -71.49
N ALA A 43 -9.94 -21.68 -70.71
CA ALA A 43 -10.23 -22.27 -69.42
C ALA A 43 -10.91 -23.64 -69.61
N LEU A 44 -10.36 -24.69 -68.99
CA LEU A 44 -10.99 -26.00 -68.88
C LEU A 44 -12.35 -25.89 -68.16
N SER A 45 -13.35 -26.65 -68.61
CA SER A 45 -14.71 -26.55 -68.08
C SER A 45 -14.78 -27.01 -66.62
N SER A 46 -15.71 -26.44 -65.85
CA SER A 46 -15.87 -26.77 -64.42
C SER A 46 -16.13 -28.26 -64.17
N GLN A 47 -16.72 -28.97 -65.14
CA GLN A 47 -17.04 -30.41 -65.06
C GLN A 47 -15.78 -31.28 -65.19
N GLU A 48 -14.84 -30.94 -66.06
CA GLU A 48 -13.55 -31.66 -66.20
C GLU A 48 -12.70 -31.53 -64.92
N GLN A 49 -12.74 -30.35 -64.30
CA GLN A 49 -12.06 -30.09 -63.03
C GLN A 49 -12.68 -30.91 -61.89
N GLU A 50 -14.01 -30.91 -61.79
CA GLU A 50 -14.74 -31.68 -60.79
C GLU A 50 -14.52 -33.20 -60.93
N ALA A 51 -14.45 -33.72 -62.15
CA ALA A 51 -14.12 -35.12 -62.43
C ALA A 51 -12.70 -35.50 -61.96
N GLN A 52 -11.71 -34.63 -62.11
CA GLN A 52 -10.35 -34.91 -61.63
C GLN A 52 -10.29 -34.97 -60.10
N PHE A 53 -10.86 -33.99 -59.39
CA PHE A 53 -10.90 -34.00 -57.92
C PHE A 53 -11.72 -35.15 -57.33
N SER A 54 -12.70 -35.70 -58.07
CA SER A 54 -13.47 -36.86 -57.60
C SER A 54 -12.64 -38.15 -57.53
N SER A 55 -11.64 -38.29 -58.40
CA SER A 55 -10.83 -39.49 -58.57
C SER A 55 -9.65 -39.65 -57.59
N LEU A 56 -9.39 -38.64 -56.73
CA LEU A 56 -8.24 -38.62 -55.84
C LEU A 56 -8.50 -39.31 -54.49
N ASN A 57 -7.49 -40.05 -53.99
CA ASN A 57 -7.49 -40.57 -52.63
C ASN A 57 -7.33 -39.43 -51.61
N GLU A 58 -7.62 -39.70 -50.35
CA GLU A 58 -7.69 -38.66 -49.31
C GLU A 58 -6.33 -38.05 -48.95
N ALA A 59 -5.22 -38.78 -49.14
CA ALA A 59 -3.87 -38.24 -49.04
C ALA A 59 -3.52 -37.33 -50.23
N ASP A 60 -3.65 -37.84 -51.46
CA ASP A 60 -3.38 -37.10 -52.70
C ASP A 60 -4.21 -35.81 -52.79
N LEU A 61 -5.47 -35.87 -52.35
CA LEU A 61 -6.39 -34.73 -52.30
C LEU A 61 -5.96 -33.69 -51.25
N LYS A 62 -5.29 -34.09 -50.16
CA LYS A 62 -4.76 -33.17 -49.15
C LYS A 62 -3.55 -32.39 -49.66
N ASP A 63 -2.67 -33.04 -50.42
CA ASP A 63 -1.50 -32.38 -51.02
C ASP A 63 -1.89 -31.54 -52.26
N ALA A 64 -2.93 -31.95 -52.99
CA ALA A 64 -3.58 -31.10 -53.99
C ALA A 64 -4.27 -29.86 -53.35
N VAL A 65 -4.87 -29.98 -52.17
CA VAL A 65 -5.53 -28.86 -51.48
C VAL A 65 -4.52 -27.92 -50.80
N SER A 66 -3.41 -28.42 -50.27
CA SER A 66 -2.36 -27.59 -49.63
C SER A 66 -1.55 -26.76 -50.63
N SER A 67 -1.46 -27.21 -51.89
CA SER A 67 -0.80 -26.49 -52.99
C SER A 67 -1.70 -25.46 -53.71
N LEU A 68 -3.01 -25.42 -53.43
CA LEU A 68 -3.94 -24.47 -54.02
C LEU A 68 -4.02 -23.14 -53.25
N SER A 69 -3.98 -22.02 -53.97
CA SER A 69 -4.22 -20.69 -53.39
C SER A 69 -5.64 -20.56 -52.80
N GLU A 70 -5.82 -19.70 -51.78
CA GLU A 70 -7.13 -19.49 -51.13
C GLU A 70 -8.27 -19.16 -52.12
N ARG A 71 -7.94 -18.39 -53.17
CA ARG A 71 -8.89 -17.98 -54.21
C ARG A 71 -9.23 -19.10 -55.20
N ALA A 72 -8.44 -20.17 -55.26
CA ALA A 72 -8.77 -21.37 -56.02
C ALA A 72 -9.69 -22.28 -55.19
N VAL A 73 -9.34 -22.58 -53.93
CA VAL A 73 -10.18 -23.40 -53.02
C VAL A 73 -11.59 -22.84 -52.89
N ILE A 74 -11.75 -21.52 -52.70
CA ILE A 74 -13.08 -20.88 -52.62
C ILE A 74 -13.84 -21.00 -53.95
N ARG A 75 -13.16 -20.88 -55.11
CA ARG A 75 -13.80 -21.07 -56.42
C ARG A 75 -14.31 -22.50 -56.58
N CYS A 76 -13.50 -23.53 -56.30
CA CYS A 76 -13.93 -24.93 -56.35
C CYS A 76 -15.16 -25.20 -55.46
N LEU A 77 -15.18 -24.67 -54.24
CA LEU A 77 -16.33 -24.79 -53.32
C LEU A 77 -17.60 -24.09 -53.85
N GLN A 78 -17.47 -23.11 -54.74
CA GLN A 78 -18.58 -22.42 -55.37
C GLN A 78 -19.02 -23.05 -56.71
N THR A 79 -18.08 -23.49 -57.55
CA THR A 79 -18.35 -23.97 -58.92
C THR A 79 -18.69 -25.45 -59.04
N PHE A 80 -18.19 -26.30 -58.14
CA PHE A 80 -18.49 -27.74 -58.16
C PHE A 80 -19.96 -28.02 -57.83
N THR A 81 -20.49 -29.13 -58.31
CA THR A 81 -21.90 -29.55 -58.16
C THR A 81 -22.09 -30.59 -57.06
N ASN A 82 -21.12 -31.49 -56.88
CA ASN A 82 -21.12 -32.57 -55.90
C ASN A 82 -20.80 -32.06 -54.48
N GLN A 83 -21.77 -32.13 -53.56
CA GLN A 83 -21.58 -31.69 -52.17
C GLN A 83 -20.58 -32.53 -51.37
N GLU A 84 -20.40 -33.81 -51.70
CA GLU A 84 -19.52 -34.70 -50.95
C GLU A 84 -18.04 -34.38 -51.21
N LEU A 85 -17.69 -34.05 -52.46
CA LEU A 85 -16.35 -33.55 -52.81
C LEU A 85 -16.06 -32.20 -52.13
N LYS A 86 -17.04 -31.30 -52.06
CA LYS A 86 -16.90 -30.04 -51.30
C LYS A 86 -16.62 -30.28 -49.81
N ILE A 87 -17.21 -31.33 -49.23
CA ILE A 87 -16.98 -31.71 -47.83
C ILE A 87 -15.58 -32.30 -47.66
N ARG A 88 -15.15 -33.24 -48.51
CA ARG A 88 -13.80 -33.84 -48.48
C ARG A 88 -12.70 -32.77 -48.64
N ILE A 89 -12.87 -31.85 -49.60
CA ILE A 89 -11.96 -30.70 -49.78
C ILE A 89 -11.89 -29.84 -48.51
N LEU A 90 -13.02 -29.49 -47.89
CA LEU A 90 -13.04 -28.71 -46.65
C LEU A 90 -12.52 -29.46 -45.40
N GLN A 91 -12.51 -30.79 -45.44
CA GLN A 91 -11.90 -31.61 -44.39
C GLN A 91 -10.38 -31.70 -44.55
N ALA A 92 -9.87 -31.61 -45.78
CA ALA A 92 -8.44 -31.62 -46.11
C ALA A 92 -7.72 -30.28 -45.87
N VAL A 93 -8.44 -29.14 -45.87
CA VAL A 93 -7.86 -27.82 -45.55
C VAL A 93 -7.35 -27.77 -44.10
N SER A 94 -6.04 -27.64 -43.93
CA SER A 94 -5.36 -27.50 -42.64
C SER A 94 -5.05 -26.06 -42.23
N ASP A 95 -5.09 -25.10 -43.17
CA ASP A 95 -4.76 -23.70 -42.91
C ASP A 95 -5.92 -22.93 -42.25
N GLN A 96 -5.56 -22.02 -41.33
CA GLN A 96 -6.51 -21.21 -40.58
C GLN A 96 -7.03 -20.00 -41.39
N ALA A 97 -6.27 -19.45 -42.33
CA ALA A 97 -6.65 -18.27 -43.11
C ALA A 97 -7.76 -18.60 -44.13
N THR A 98 -7.57 -19.65 -44.93
CA THR A 98 -8.55 -20.24 -45.84
C THR A 98 -9.86 -20.59 -45.14
N LEU A 99 -9.84 -21.30 -44.00
CA LEU A 99 -11.05 -21.64 -43.24
C LEU A 99 -11.80 -20.39 -42.77
N LYS A 100 -11.10 -19.39 -42.21
CA LYS A 100 -11.69 -18.08 -41.85
C LYS A 100 -12.29 -17.36 -43.06
N ARG A 101 -11.72 -17.53 -44.26
CA ARG A 101 -12.17 -16.92 -45.51
C ARG A 101 -13.40 -17.63 -46.12
N VAL A 102 -13.48 -18.96 -46.04
CA VAL A 102 -14.68 -19.73 -46.45
C VAL A 102 -15.89 -19.39 -45.58
N ASN A 103 -15.69 -19.19 -44.27
CA ASN A 103 -16.76 -18.70 -43.39
C ASN A 103 -17.31 -17.32 -43.81
N ARG A 104 -16.48 -16.47 -44.44
CA ARG A 104 -16.86 -15.12 -44.91
C ARG A 104 -17.42 -15.10 -46.34
N SER A 105 -17.14 -16.10 -47.18
CA SER A 105 -17.58 -16.14 -48.58
C SER A 105 -19.04 -16.58 -48.75
N ALA A 106 -19.59 -16.45 -49.97
CA ALA A 106 -20.92 -16.93 -50.32
C ALA A 106 -20.87 -18.44 -50.65
N VAL A 107 -20.92 -19.27 -49.59
CA VAL A 107 -20.86 -20.75 -49.62
C VAL A 107 -21.88 -21.30 -48.60
N ASP A 108 -22.39 -22.52 -48.83
CA ASP A 108 -23.49 -23.12 -48.06
C ASP A 108 -23.29 -23.13 -46.55
N LYS A 109 -24.40 -22.90 -45.81
CA LYS A 109 -24.45 -22.95 -44.33
C LYS A 109 -23.94 -24.28 -43.75
N LYS A 110 -24.11 -25.39 -44.48
CA LYS A 110 -23.60 -26.73 -44.10
C LYS A 110 -22.07 -26.78 -44.14
N LEU A 111 -21.46 -26.23 -45.20
CA LEU A 111 -20.02 -26.19 -45.40
C LEU A 111 -19.34 -25.20 -44.41
N LYS A 112 -19.96 -24.05 -44.13
CA LYS A 112 -19.49 -23.12 -43.09
C LYS A 112 -19.43 -23.77 -41.71
N ARG A 113 -20.45 -24.53 -41.30
CA ARG A 113 -20.45 -25.30 -40.03
C ARG A 113 -19.30 -26.32 -39.95
N ILE A 114 -18.86 -26.87 -41.09
CA ILE A 114 -17.73 -27.81 -41.15
C ILE A 114 -16.40 -27.06 -41.04
N ALA A 115 -16.24 -25.94 -41.75
CA ALA A 115 -15.08 -25.05 -41.59
C ALA A 115 -14.92 -24.58 -40.14
N ASP A 116 -16.01 -24.16 -39.50
CA ASP A 116 -16.09 -23.80 -38.08
C ASP A 116 -15.67 -24.94 -37.13
N LYS A 117 -15.93 -26.20 -37.50
CA LYS A 117 -15.58 -27.38 -36.69
C LYS A 117 -14.09 -27.70 -36.80
N GLN A 118 -13.49 -27.55 -37.98
CA GLN A 118 -12.04 -27.69 -38.17
C GLN A 118 -11.28 -26.52 -37.53
N LEU A 119 -11.78 -25.29 -37.66
CA LEU A 119 -11.18 -24.11 -37.02
C LEU A 119 -11.04 -24.29 -35.51
N ARG A 120 -12.07 -24.82 -34.84
CA ARG A 120 -12.08 -25.10 -33.40
C ARG A 120 -11.08 -26.19 -32.99
N LYS A 121 -10.87 -27.22 -33.81
CA LYS A 121 -9.83 -28.24 -33.56
C LYS A 121 -8.43 -27.62 -33.62
N ILE A 122 -8.17 -26.76 -34.60
CA ILE A 122 -6.87 -26.08 -34.76
C ILE A 122 -6.61 -25.14 -33.58
N THR A 123 -7.61 -24.38 -33.11
CA THR A 123 -7.43 -23.51 -31.93
C THR A 123 -7.26 -24.28 -30.63
N GLY A 124 -7.95 -25.41 -30.45
CA GLY A 124 -7.88 -26.22 -29.22
C GLY A 124 -6.56 -26.97 -29.01
N ALA A 125 -5.71 -27.07 -30.04
CA ALA A 125 -4.34 -27.59 -29.89
C ALA A 125 -3.38 -26.52 -29.33
N GLY A 126 -3.57 -25.25 -29.69
CA GLY A 126 -2.68 -24.15 -29.29
C GLY A 126 -2.73 -23.83 -27.80
N THR A 127 -3.88 -24.02 -27.15
CA THR A 127 -4.05 -23.79 -25.71
C THR A 127 -3.25 -24.79 -24.86
N ILE A 128 -3.10 -26.04 -25.32
CA ILE A 128 -2.40 -27.10 -24.58
C ILE A 128 -0.90 -26.80 -24.49
N ASN A 129 -0.29 -26.34 -25.60
CA ASN A 129 1.12 -25.93 -25.59
C ASN A 129 1.37 -24.72 -24.67
N ALA A 130 0.48 -23.73 -24.67
CA ALA A 130 0.62 -22.54 -23.82
C ALA A 130 0.57 -22.89 -22.32
N GLU A 131 -0.27 -23.84 -21.90
CA GLU A 131 -0.26 -24.30 -20.51
C GLU A 131 1.02 -25.06 -20.14
N GLN A 132 1.60 -25.83 -21.06
CA GLN A 132 2.88 -26.52 -20.86
C GLN A 132 4.06 -25.54 -20.73
N GLU A 133 4.10 -24.50 -21.56
CA GLU A 133 5.08 -23.39 -21.46
C GLU A 133 4.98 -22.69 -20.09
N LEU A 134 3.76 -22.38 -19.63
CA LEU A 134 3.53 -21.76 -18.31
C LEU A 134 3.94 -22.66 -17.14
N THR A 135 3.77 -23.98 -17.23
CA THR A 135 4.27 -24.90 -16.18
C THR A 135 5.79 -24.97 -16.13
N ALA A 136 6.48 -25.06 -17.27
CA ALA A 136 7.95 -25.16 -17.30
C ALA A 136 8.64 -23.89 -16.76
N ILE A 137 8.08 -22.70 -17.03
CA ILE A 137 8.60 -21.45 -16.44
C ILE A 137 8.25 -21.39 -14.93
N SER A 138 7.07 -21.87 -14.52
CA SER A 138 6.69 -21.94 -13.10
C SER A 138 7.67 -22.79 -12.28
N GLU A 139 8.13 -23.92 -12.81
CA GLU A 139 9.09 -24.82 -12.16
C GLU A 139 10.46 -24.12 -11.98
N ARG A 140 11.02 -23.53 -13.04
CA ARG A 140 12.28 -22.74 -12.96
C ARG A 140 12.20 -21.57 -11.98
N ILE A 141 11.03 -20.92 -11.86
CA ILE A 141 10.82 -19.89 -10.83
C ILE A 141 10.85 -20.51 -9.42
N GLN A 142 10.25 -21.69 -9.20
CA GLN A 142 10.28 -22.36 -7.90
C GLN A 142 11.71 -22.81 -7.52
N GLU A 143 12.48 -23.33 -8.46
CA GLU A 143 13.90 -23.68 -8.26
C GLU A 143 14.71 -22.45 -7.81
N PHE A 144 14.62 -21.32 -8.53
CA PHE A 144 15.26 -20.05 -8.13
C PHE A 144 14.76 -19.52 -6.76
N LEU A 145 13.50 -19.76 -6.42
CA LEU A 145 12.97 -19.38 -5.10
C LEU A 145 13.61 -20.19 -3.97
N VAL A 146 13.98 -21.45 -4.20
CA VAL A 146 14.73 -22.31 -3.26
C VAL A 146 16.23 -21.99 -3.25
N SER A 147 16.88 -22.04 -4.41
CA SER A 147 18.32 -21.77 -4.59
C SER A 147 18.53 -20.63 -5.60
N PRO A 148 18.70 -19.37 -5.14
CA PRO A 148 18.79 -18.22 -6.04
C PRO A 148 20.17 -18.09 -6.69
N ASP A 149 20.27 -18.41 -7.99
CA ASP A 149 21.34 -17.90 -8.84
C ASP A 149 21.03 -16.46 -9.28
N TRP A 150 21.66 -15.49 -8.62
CA TRP A 150 21.47 -14.08 -8.93
C TRP A 150 22.02 -13.64 -10.30
N SER A 151 22.81 -14.47 -10.99
CA SER A 151 23.31 -14.13 -12.34
C SER A 151 22.24 -14.26 -13.42
N SER A 152 21.45 -15.34 -13.40
CA SER A 152 20.34 -15.57 -14.35
C SER A 152 18.99 -14.95 -13.93
N ALA A 153 18.90 -14.40 -12.72
CA ALA A 153 17.65 -13.87 -12.15
C ALA A 153 16.93 -12.82 -13.03
N ARG A 154 17.69 -11.98 -13.74
CA ARG A 154 17.12 -10.93 -14.60
C ARG A 154 16.51 -11.51 -15.89
N ASP A 155 17.12 -12.55 -16.43
CA ASP A 155 16.64 -13.22 -17.65
C ASP A 155 15.42 -14.10 -17.36
N LEU A 156 15.43 -14.84 -16.24
CA LEU A 156 14.25 -15.54 -15.72
C LEU A 156 13.06 -14.59 -15.51
N LEU A 157 13.30 -13.36 -15.07
CA LEU A 157 12.26 -12.34 -14.92
C LEU A 157 11.72 -11.86 -16.28
N ASN A 158 12.59 -11.68 -17.28
CA ASN A 158 12.20 -11.30 -18.64
C ASN A 158 11.38 -12.41 -19.32
N GLU A 159 11.86 -13.65 -19.29
CA GLU A 159 11.12 -14.82 -19.79
C GLU A 159 9.72 -14.92 -19.15
N ALA A 160 9.62 -14.67 -17.84
CA ALA A 160 8.35 -14.67 -17.14
C ALA A 160 7.42 -13.51 -17.52
N PHE A 161 7.93 -12.40 -18.07
CA PHE A 161 7.11 -11.30 -18.60
C PHE A 161 6.67 -11.51 -20.06
N ASP A 162 7.52 -12.13 -20.90
CA ASP A 162 7.21 -12.41 -22.31
C ASP A 162 6.24 -13.60 -22.51
N ALA A 163 6.07 -14.44 -21.48
CA ALA A 163 5.11 -15.54 -21.45
C ALA A 163 3.66 -15.06 -21.69
N LYS A 164 3.02 -15.59 -22.73
CA LYS A 164 1.65 -15.22 -23.14
C LYS A 164 0.61 -15.87 -22.25
N ILE A 165 -0.14 -15.05 -21.52
CA ILE A 165 -1.31 -15.46 -20.74
C ILE A 165 -2.56 -15.19 -21.59
N ASP A 166 -3.49 -16.15 -21.64
CA ASP A 166 -4.78 -15.98 -22.33
C ASP A 166 -5.81 -15.36 -21.38
N ASP A 167 -6.06 -14.06 -21.51
CA ASP A 167 -7.00 -13.29 -20.69
C ASP A 167 -8.47 -13.77 -20.81
N SER A 168 -8.80 -14.66 -21.75
CA SER A 168 -10.19 -15.07 -22.01
C SER A 168 -10.76 -16.07 -20.99
N GLN A 169 -9.91 -16.90 -20.36
CA GLN A 169 -10.27 -17.79 -19.25
C GLN A 169 -9.05 -17.98 -18.31
N PRO A 170 -9.09 -17.49 -17.04
CA PRO A 170 -7.97 -17.67 -16.12
C PRO A 170 -7.90 -19.12 -15.61
N SER A 171 -7.00 -19.91 -16.18
CA SER A 171 -6.69 -21.26 -15.68
C SER A 171 -5.93 -21.20 -14.34
N GLN A 172 -6.03 -22.26 -13.54
CA GLN A 172 -5.36 -22.32 -12.23
C GLN A 172 -3.84 -22.21 -12.37
N THR A 173 -3.27 -22.83 -13.41
CA THR A 173 -1.87 -22.72 -13.83
C THR A 173 -1.48 -21.26 -14.11
N ALA A 174 -2.27 -20.50 -14.88
CA ALA A 174 -2.02 -19.08 -15.11
C ALA A 174 -2.06 -18.24 -13.82
N THR A 175 -3.01 -18.50 -12.90
CA THR A 175 -3.08 -17.77 -11.63
C THR A 175 -1.88 -18.06 -10.71
N HIS A 176 -1.42 -19.32 -10.67
CA HIS A 176 -0.24 -19.75 -9.92
C HIS A 176 1.04 -19.17 -10.49
N PHE A 177 1.19 -19.19 -11.82
CA PHE A 177 2.31 -18.55 -12.53
C PHE A 177 2.40 -17.04 -12.23
N VAL A 178 1.28 -16.32 -12.24
CA VAL A 178 1.26 -14.88 -11.88
C VAL A 178 1.69 -14.65 -10.42
N ALA A 179 1.28 -15.51 -9.49
CA ALA A 179 1.71 -15.43 -8.08
C ALA A 179 3.22 -15.75 -7.91
N LEU A 180 3.74 -16.72 -8.65
CA LEU A 180 5.18 -17.01 -8.70
C LEU A 180 5.98 -15.86 -9.29
N ARG A 181 5.51 -15.25 -10.39
CA ARG A 181 6.15 -14.09 -11.04
C ARG A 181 6.21 -12.86 -10.14
N THR A 182 5.14 -12.56 -9.39
CA THR A 182 5.18 -11.44 -8.42
C THR A 182 6.12 -11.74 -7.25
N ARG A 183 6.20 -12.99 -6.78
CA ARG A 183 7.14 -13.43 -5.74
C ARG A 183 8.60 -13.40 -6.21
N LEU A 184 8.88 -13.80 -7.46
CA LEU A 184 10.19 -13.66 -8.11
C LEU A 184 10.60 -12.18 -8.14
N LYS A 185 9.74 -11.32 -8.68
CA LYS A 185 10.00 -9.88 -8.75
C LYS A 185 10.27 -9.30 -7.35
N ALA A 186 9.47 -9.63 -6.34
CA ALA A 186 9.69 -9.14 -4.98
C ALA A 186 11.03 -9.61 -4.37
N LYS A 187 11.52 -10.80 -4.72
CA LYS A 187 12.83 -11.32 -4.30
C LYS A 187 13.98 -10.57 -4.99
N ILE A 188 13.84 -10.22 -6.27
CA ILE A 188 14.80 -9.40 -7.04
C ILE A 188 14.78 -7.92 -6.60
N ASP A 189 13.60 -7.31 -6.49
CA ASP A 189 13.41 -5.93 -6.00
C ASP A 189 13.94 -5.74 -4.56
N LEU A 190 14.13 -6.81 -3.78
CA LEU A 190 14.78 -6.81 -2.47
C LEU A 190 16.30 -6.91 -2.58
N TYR A 191 16.81 -7.79 -3.44
CA TYR A 191 18.24 -7.96 -3.71
C TYR A 191 18.88 -6.67 -4.25
N GLU A 192 18.23 -6.02 -5.22
CA GLU A 192 18.69 -4.76 -5.81
C GLU A 192 18.74 -3.62 -4.77
N LYS A 193 17.84 -3.63 -3.78
CA LYS A 193 17.88 -2.71 -2.63
C LYS A 193 19.04 -3.01 -1.67
N THR A 194 19.34 -4.28 -1.40
CA THR A 194 20.50 -4.64 -0.57
C THR A 194 21.83 -4.34 -1.25
N CYS A 195 21.92 -4.49 -2.57
CA CYS A 195 23.07 -4.02 -3.35
C CYS A 195 23.26 -2.50 -3.19
N ALA A 196 22.20 -1.71 -3.32
CA ALA A 196 22.24 -0.26 -3.11
C ALA A 196 22.58 0.14 -1.66
N GLU A 197 22.13 -0.62 -0.65
CA GLU A 197 22.54 -0.43 0.76
C GLU A 197 24.06 -0.65 0.92
N MET A 198 24.60 -1.72 0.34
CA MET A 198 26.04 -2.02 0.39
C MET A 198 26.89 -1.00 -0.40
N GLU A 199 26.41 -0.52 -1.55
CA GLU A 199 27.05 0.57 -2.29
C GLU A 199 27.08 1.87 -1.46
N ALA A 200 25.95 2.25 -0.84
CA ALA A 200 25.87 3.43 0.00
C ALA A 200 26.75 3.36 1.27
N ILE A 201 26.94 2.16 1.85
CA ILE A 201 27.89 1.92 2.93
C ILE A 201 29.33 2.06 2.42
N SER A 202 29.65 1.49 1.25
CA SER A 202 30.97 1.59 0.62
C SER A 202 31.35 3.03 0.27
N ASP A 203 30.37 3.83 -0.18
CA ASP A 203 30.49 5.27 -0.49
C ASP A 203 30.62 6.18 0.74
N GLN A 204 30.16 5.74 1.92
CA GLN A 204 30.38 6.43 3.19
C GLN A 204 31.78 6.10 3.76
N LEU A 205 32.28 4.89 3.50
CA LEU A 205 33.60 4.44 3.93
C LEU A 205 34.74 4.84 2.97
N ASP A 206 34.42 5.54 1.87
CA ASP A 206 35.39 6.15 0.97
C ASP A 206 36.35 7.10 1.73
N PRO A 207 37.69 6.94 1.62
CA PRO A 207 38.65 7.77 2.35
C PRO A 207 38.52 9.28 2.08
N ALA A 208 37.98 9.70 0.93
CA ALA A 208 37.73 11.12 0.64
C ALA A 208 36.57 11.72 1.45
N ARG A 209 35.64 10.88 1.94
CA ARG A 209 34.48 11.30 2.77
C ARG A 209 34.63 10.90 4.24
N ALA A 210 35.34 9.82 4.54
CA ALA A 210 35.39 9.19 5.86
C ALA A 210 36.10 10.02 6.97
N ASN A 211 36.70 11.16 6.63
CA ASN A 211 37.36 12.08 7.58
C ASN A 211 36.39 12.74 8.58
N SER A 212 35.08 12.75 8.31
CA SER A 212 34.05 13.27 9.22
C SER A 212 33.38 12.21 10.10
N ILE A 213 33.65 10.91 9.85
CA ILE A 213 32.89 9.80 10.42
C ILE A 213 33.55 9.27 11.69
N SER A 214 32.80 9.27 12.80
CA SER A 214 33.30 8.79 14.09
C SER A 214 33.65 7.30 14.07
N ARG A 215 34.61 6.90 14.91
CA ARG A 215 35.10 5.51 15.01
C ARG A 215 33.97 4.50 15.20
N VAL A 216 33.01 4.80 16.09
CA VAL A 216 31.88 3.92 16.41
C VAL A 216 30.95 3.74 15.20
N VAL A 217 30.69 4.81 14.44
CA VAL A 217 29.88 4.73 13.21
C VAL A 217 30.61 3.90 12.14
N ARG A 218 31.93 4.06 12.00
CA ARG A 218 32.74 3.26 11.07
C ARG A 218 32.71 1.76 11.41
N GLU A 219 32.90 1.41 12.68
CA GLU A 219 32.85 0.02 13.16
C GLU A 219 31.44 -0.60 13.01
N ASN A 220 30.37 0.18 13.19
CA ASN A 220 29.00 -0.27 12.97
C ASN A 220 28.66 -0.45 11.48
N LEU A 221 29.09 0.45 10.60
CA LEU A 221 28.93 0.31 9.14
C LEU A 221 29.66 -0.94 8.60
N GLN A 222 30.84 -1.25 9.14
CA GLN A 222 31.60 -2.46 8.79
C GLN A 222 30.91 -3.75 9.23
N LYS A 223 30.31 -3.77 10.44
CA LYS A 223 29.47 -4.90 10.88
C LYS A 223 28.25 -5.06 9.98
N ARG A 224 27.55 -3.96 9.70
CA ARG A 224 26.36 -3.94 8.84
C ARG A 224 26.63 -4.47 7.43
N PHE A 225 27.79 -4.14 6.86
CA PHE A 225 28.19 -4.67 5.55
C PHE A 225 28.35 -6.21 5.58
N LYS A 226 28.98 -6.75 6.63
CA LYS A 226 29.15 -8.21 6.81
C LYS A 226 27.82 -8.94 7.06
N GLU A 227 26.92 -8.36 7.85
CA GLU A 227 25.56 -8.88 8.05
C GLU A 227 24.78 -9.03 6.73
N LEU A 228 25.04 -8.15 5.76
CA LEU A 228 24.43 -8.21 4.42
C LEU A 228 25.15 -9.22 3.53
N GLU A 229 26.48 -9.24 3.55
CA GLU A 229 27.34 -10.18 2.82
C GLU A 229 27.02 -11.65 3.16
N GLU A 230 27.02 -11.99 4.45
CA GLU A 230 26.70 -13.33 4.97
C GLU A 230 25.27 -13.79 4.63
N LYS A 231 24.33 -12.85 4.52
CA LYS A 231 22.90 -13.15 4.35
C LYS A 231 22.49 -13.43 2.91
N TYR A 232 23.22 -12.91 1.92
CA TYR A 232 22.83 -12.99 0.49
C TYR A 232 23.83 -13.71 -0.41
N ALA A 233 25.01 -14.11 0.10
CA ALA A 233 25.99 -14.97 -0.58
C ALA A 233 26.37 -14.50 -2.00
N PHE A 234 26.86 -13.26 -2.09
CA PHE A 234 27.22 -12.62 -3.36
C PHE A 234 28.36 -13.34 -4.10
N PRO A 235 28.38 -13.34 -5.45
CA PRO A 235 29.52 -13.82 -6.23
C PRO A 235 30.81 -13.05 -5.91
N GLN A 236 31.97 -13.75 -5.96
CA GLN A 236 33.27 -13.15 -5.61
C GLN A 236 33.69 -11.99 -6.53
N ASP A 237 33.18 -11.95 -7.76
CA ASP A 237 33.41 -10.86 -8.72
C ASP A 237 32.57 -9.60 -8.47
N PHE A 238 31.74 -9.57 -7.42
CA PHE A 238 30.85 -8.44 -7.15
C PHE A 238 31.66 -7.15 -6.85
N VAL A 239 31.57 -6.18 -7.77
CA VAL A 239 32.38 -4.94 -7.79
C VAL A 239 32.31 -4.16 -6.47
N VAL A 240 31.17 -4.23 -5.76
CA VAL A 240 30.96 -3.55 -4.47
C VAL A 240 31.83 -4.15 -3.35
N LEU A 241 32.05 -5.47 -3.34
CA LEU A 241 32.97 -6.13 -2.40
C LEU A 241 34.41 -5.70 -2.68
N GLN A 242 34.82 -5.67 -3.96
CA GLN A 242 36.15 -5.21 -4.34
C GLN A 242 36.38 -3.73 -3.98
N LYS A 243 35.36 -2.87 -4.15
CA LYS A 243 35.40 -1.46 -3.76
C LYS A 243 35.50 -1.30 -2.24
N PHE A 244 34.72 -2.05 -1.47
CA PHE A 244 34.76 -2.05 0.00
C PHE A 244 36.13 -2.53 0.53
N ALA A 245 36.69 -3.61 -0.02
CA ALA A 245 38.03 -4.09 0.30
C ALA A 245 39.12 -3.04 0.00
N ARG A 246 39.06 -2.39 -1.17
CA ARG A 246 39.99 -1.30 -1.53
C ARG A 246 39.86 -0.09 -0.58
N ASN A 247 38.65 0.27 -0.15
CA ASN A 247 38.43 1.37 0.80
C ASN A 247 38.95 1.03 2.21
N LEU A 248 38.80 -0.22 2.66
CA LEU A 248 39.42 -0.72 3.90
C LEU A 248 40.95 -0.65 3.82
N GLU A 249 41.54 -1.19 2.75
CA GLU A 249 42.99 -1.14 2.53
C GLU A 249 43.52 0.29 2.46
N ALA A 250 42.82 1.21 1.80
CA ALA A 250 43.22 2.61 1.72
C ALA A 250 43.22 3.29 3.10
N GLY A 251 42.20 3.01 3.93
CA GLY A 251 42.11 3.51 5.31
C GLY A 251 43.27 3.06 6.20
N ASP A 252 43.65 1.78 6.12
CA ASP A 252 44.78 1.25 6.91
C ASP A 252 46.15 1.57 6.28
N LYS A 253 46.25 1.79 4.97
CA LYS A 253 47.45 2.36 4.33
C LYS A 253 47.71 3.79 4.78
N SER A 254 46.66 4.63 4.86
CA SER A 254 46.76 5.99 5.43
C SER A 254 47.28 5.96 6.88
N ARG A 255 46.69 5.11 7.73
CA ARG A 255 47.13 4.93 9.13
C ARG A 255 48.59 4.46 9.25
N LYS A 256 49.09 3.66 8.30
CA LYS A 256 50.49 3.21 8.27
C LYS A 256 51.45 4.29 7.78
N THR A 257 51.00 5.24 6.93
CA THR A 257 51.81 6.41 6.55
C THR A 257 51.87 7.47 7.64
N ASP A 258 50.79 7.70 8.38
CA ASP A 258 50.75 8.69 9.48
C ASP A 258 51.67 8.31 10.67
N LEU A 259 52.04 7.03 10.79
CA LEU A 259 52.95 6.51 11.81
C LEU A 259 54.40 6.32 11.35
N LYS A 260 54.74 6.68 10.10
CA LYS A 260 56.12 6.62 9.56
C LYS A 260 56.44 7.77 8.59
N ARG A 261 56.73 8.96 9.15
CA ARG A 261 57.50 10.00 8.45
C ARG A 261 58.47 10.72 9.40
N PRO A 262 59.74 10.30 9.45
CA PRO A 262 60.83 11.19 9.86
C PRO A 262 60.94 12.37 8.89
N ALA A 263 61.52 13.49 9.34
CA ALA A 263 61.84 14.61 8.45
C ALA A 263 63.12 14.32 7.67
N GLU A 264 63.13 14.61 6.36
CA GLU A 264 64.08 15.51 5.69
C GLU A 264 63.91 15.51 4.15
N LEU A 265 64.67 16.40 3.49
CA LEU A 265 64.97 16.47 2.05
C LEU A 265 63.83 16.86 1.08
N THR A 266 63.80 18.16 0.82
CA THR A 266 63.17 18.81 -0.34
C THR A 266 63.90 18.55 -1.66
N THR A 267 63.17 18.24 -2.73
CA THR A 267 63.57 18.56 -4.13
C THR A 267 62.36 18.77 -5.05
N SER A 268 61.95 20.04 -5.18
CA SER A 268 61.43 20.69 -6.41
C SER A 268 60.71 19.90 -7.51
N GLN A 269 59.41 20.17 -7.73
CA GLN A 269 58.83 20.82 -8.95
C GLN A 269 57.28 20.69 -9.00
N PRO A 270 56.58 21.60 -9.70
CA PRO A 270 56.14 22.91 -9.21
C PRO A 270 54.64 22.95 -8.80
N ASP A 271 54.26 23.94 -7.99
CA ASP A 271 52.86 24.15 -7.61
C ASP A 271 51.98 24.64 -8.79
N LEU A 272 51.05 23.81 -9.23
CA LEU A 272 49.80 24.26 -9.87
C LEU A 272 48.72 24.35 -8.79
N ASN A 273 48.01 25.47 -8.70
CA ASN A 273 47.11 25.72 -7.58
C ASN A 273 45.91 24.76 -7.59
N LYS A 274 45.41 24.39 -6.41
CA LYS A 274 44.12 23.68 -6.27
C LYS A 274 42.96 24.42 -6.96
N ALA A 275 43.06 25.74 -7.11
CA ALA A 275 42.10 26.55 -7.85
C ALA A 275 42.07 26.22 -9.36
N ASP A 276 43.22 25.89 -9.96
CA ASP A 276 43.33 25.57 -11.38
C ASP A 276 42.74 24.19 -11.69
N GLN A 277 43.05 23.20 -10.85
CA GLN A 277 42.47 21.85 -10.92
C GLN A 277 40.93 21.89 -10.82
N LEU A 278 40.39 22.59 -9.82
CA LEU A 278 38.95 22.82 -9.67
C LEU A 278 38.31 23.65 -10.79
N SER A 279 39.10 24.35 -11.60
CA SER A 279 38.63 25.10 -12.77
C SER A 279 38.62 24.24 -14.04
N ILE A 280 39.54 23.28 -14.16
CA ILE A 280 39.57 22.29 -15.24
C ILE A 280 38.37 21.34 -15.11
N GLU A 281 38.13 20.78 -13.92
CA GLU A 281 36.98 19.88 -13.66
C GLU A 281 35.63 20.56 -13.97
N LYS A 282 35.51 21.86 -13.68
CA LYS A 282 34.30 22.64 -14.01
C LYS A 282 34.11 22.79 -15.52
N LYS A 283 35.17 23.08 -16.27
CA LYS A 283 35.13 23.18 -17.74
C LYS A 283 34.72 21.87 -18.40
N GLU A 284 35.35 20.75 -18.01
CA GLU A 284 34.96 19.43 -18.53
C GLU A 284 33.49 19.10 -18.25
N LYS A 285 32.99 19.45 -17.06
CA LYS A 285 31.58 19.22 -16.70
C LYS A 285 30.61 20.10 -17.49
N GLN A 286 31.02 21.31 -17.90
CA GLN A 286 30.24 22.17 -18.79
C GLN A 286 30.23 21.63 -20.22
N GLU A 287 31.38 21.28 -20.78
CA GLU A 287 31.51 20.76 -22.14
C GLU A 287 30.70 19.46 -22.37
N ARG A 288 30.69 18.56 -21.38
CA ARG A 288 29.85 17.34 -21.40
C ARG A 288 28.35 17.66 -21.34
N ALA A 289 27.94 18.75 -20.70
CA ALA A 289 26.54 19.19 -20.65
C ALA A 289 26.09 19.87 -21.96
N GLU A 290 27.00 20.59 -22.62
CA GLU A 290 26.75 21.25 -23.91
C GLU A 290 26.59 20.22 -25.05
N LYS A 291 27.50 19.24 -25.14
CA LYS A 291 27.40 18.13 -26.12
C LYS A 291 26.08 17.34 -26.00
N ASN A 292 25.59 17.14 -24.77
CA ASN A 292 24.29 16.51 -24.53
C ASN A 292 23.08 17.37 -24.97
N ARG A 293 23.19 18.71 -24.94
CA ARG A 293 22.15 19.63 -25.45
C ARG A 293 22.14 19.66 -26.98
N GLU A 294 23.31 19.68 -27.62
CA GLU A 294 23.41 19.61 -29.08
C GLU A 294 22.74 18.36 -29.65
N TYR A 295 22.96 17.19 -29.02
CA TYR A 295 22.33 15.95 -29.46
C TYR A 295 20.79 16.01 -29.38
N GLN A 296 20.24 16.50 -28.27
CA GLN A 296 18.79 16.67 -28.09
C GLN A 296 18.17 17.64 -29.11
N ALA A 297 18.90 18.68 -29.52
CA ALA A 297 18.42 19.63 -30.53
C ALA A 297 18.26 18.96 -31.92
N ARG A 298 19.21 18.12 -32.32
CA ARG A 298 19.23 17.45 -33.64
C ARG A 298 18.11 16.42 -33.81
N GLU A 299 17.74 15.70 -32.74
CA GLU A 299 16.62 14.76 -32.74
C GLU A 299 15.26 15.47 -32.96
N LEU A 300 15.07 16.66 -32.38
CA LEU A 300 13.84 17.45 -32.56
C LEU A 300 13.69 17.99 -33.98
N ASP A 301 14.79 18.40 -34.63
CA ASP A 301 14.75 18.89 -36.02
C ASP A 301 14.40 17.77 -37.02
N GLN A 302 14.91 16.54 -36.80
CA GLN A 302 14.53 15.36 -37.58
C GLN A 302 13.06 14.91 -37.38
N PHE A 303 12.42 15.37 -36.30
CA PHE A 303 11.01 15.10 -36.07
C PHE A 303 10.10 16.09 -36.80
N LEU A 304 10.47 17.37 -36.86
CA LEU A 304 9.71 18.41 -37.56
C LEU A 304 9.67 18.20 -39.09
N THR A 305 10.75 17.71 -39.71
CA THR A 305 10.76 17.39 -41.15
C THR A 305 9.71 16.34 -41.53
N ARG A 306 9.64 15.24 -40.76
CA ARG A 306 8.67 14.14 -40.99
C ARG A 306 7.21 14.57 -40.90
N ILE A 307 6.90 15.59 -40.10
CA ILE A 307 5.54 16.17 -40.04
C ILE A 307 5.20 16.93 -41.32
N ARG A 308 6.18 17.65 -41.89
CA ARG A 308 6.00 18.42 -43.13
C ARG A 308 5.83 17.50 -44.34
N GLU A 309 6.64 16.44 -44.44
CA GLU A 309 6.55 15.39 -45.49
C GLU A 309 5.15 14.74 -45.56
N ALA A 310 4.53 14.48 -44.40
CA ALA A 310 3.18 13.92 -44.34
C ALA A 310 2.08 14.89 -44.85
N GLY A 311 2.36 16.20 -44.88
CA GLY A 311 1.40 17.21 -45.34
C GLY A 311 1.13 17.19 -46.84
N GLU A 312 2.09 16.69 -47.64
CA GLU A 312 2.00 16.68 -49.11
C GLU A 312 1.14 15.53 -49.64
N GLN A 313 0.92 14.48 -48.84
CA GLN A 313 0.35 13.20 -49.29
C GLN A 313 -1.14 13.00 -48.91
N LEU A 314 -1.90 14.07 -48.66
CA LEU A 314 -3.27 14.03 -48.14
C LEU A 314 -4.29 13.23 -48.97
N ARG A 315 -4.05 12.99 -50.27
CA ARG A 315 -4.91 12.13 -51.12
C ARG A 315 -4.56 10.63 -51.05
N HIS A 316 -3.46 10.25 -50.40
CA HIS A 316 -2.98 8.86 -50.36
C HIS A 316 -3.74 8.02 -49.32
N PRO A 317 -4.23 6.81 -49.64
CA PRO A 317 -5.10 6.02 -48.76
C PRO A 317 -4.48 5.54 -47.43
N LYS A 318 -3.16 5.67 -47.21
CA LYS A 318 -2.51 5.30 -45.94
C LYS A 318 -2.29 6.46 -44.96
N ILE A 319 -2.47 7.71 -45.38
CA ILE A 319 -1.98 8.90 -44.64
C ILE A 319 -2.54 9.03 -43.22
N GLU A 320 -3.77 8.54 -42.99
CA GLU A 320 -4.40 8.46 -41.67
C GLU A 320 -3.63 7.60 -40.64
N SER A 321 -2.78 6.67 -41.08
CA SER A 321 -1.99 5.82 -40.18
C SER A 321 -0.68 6.48 -39.77
N GLU A 322 -0.02 7.17 -40.69
CA GLU A 322 1.23 7.92 -40.47
C GLU A 322 0.99 9.12 -39.53
N LEU A 323 -0.10 9.88 -39.73
CA LEU A 323 -0.50 10.98 -38.84
C LEU A 323 -0.79 10.53 -37.40
N ARG A 324 -1.24 9.27 -37.19
CA ARG A 324 -1.43 8.69 -35.85
C ARG A 324 -0.10 8.28 -35.20
N PHE A 325 0.87 7.81 -35.98
CA PHE A 325 2.21 7.46 -35.50
C PHE A 325 2.99 8.70 -35.03
N LEU A 326 3.02 9.76 -35.85
CA LEU A 326 3.69 11.02 -35.50
C LEU A 326 3.13 11.63 -34.21
N LYS A 327 1.80 11.61 -34.04
CA LYS A 327 1.14 12.05 -32.81
C LYS A 327 1.57 11.26 -31.56
N LYS A 328 1.96 9.98 -31.69
CA LYS A 328 2.48 9.20 -30.55
C LYS A 328 3.91 9.61 -30.22
N ALA A 329 4.80 9.68 -31.21
CA ALA A 329 6.22 10.04 -30.99
C ALA A 329 6.39 11.43 -30.36
N LEU A 330 5.50 12.38 -30.67
CA LEU A 330 5.45 13.70 -30.03
C LEU A 330 5.25 13.62 -28.50
N ALA A 331 4.51 12.63 -27.99
CA ALA A 331 4.30 12.46 -26.55
C ALA A 331 5.58 12.04 -25.82
N ASP A 332 6.33 11.10 -26.38
CA ASP A 332 7.60 10.62 -25.81
C ASP A 332 8.69 11.71 -25.76
N LEU A 333 8.58 12.73 -26.62
CA LEU A 333 9.46 13.90 -26.68
C LEU A 333 9.09 15.02 -25.68
N GLN A 334 7.89 15.01 -25.08
CA GLN A 334 7.46 16.06 -24.13
C GLN A 334 8.36 16.17 -22.88
N ARG A 335 9.11 15.13 -22.54
CA ARG A 335 10.14 15.14 -21.48
C ARG A 335 11.27 16.16 -21.70
N TRP A 336 11.43 16.71 -22.91
CA TRP A 336 12.43 17.75 -23.23
C TRP A 336 11.85 19.17 -23.26
N ARG A 337 10.58 19.37 -22.87
CA ARG A 337 9.88 20.66 -22.88
C ARG A 337 10.53 21.75 -22.01
N SER A 338 11.30 21.37 -20.99
CA SER A 338 12.13 22.31 -20.19
C SER A 338 13.33 22.88 -20.96
N ASN A 339 13.79 22.18 -22.00
CA ASN A 339 15.01 22.50 -22.74
C ASN A 339 14.69 23.15 -24.10
N PHE A 340 13.61 22.72 -24.75
CA PHE A 340 13.21 23.16 -26.10
C PHE A 340 11.69 23.37 -26.22
N PRO A 341 11.11 24.40 -25.58
CA PRO A 341 9.65 24.61 -25.57
C PRO A 341 9.07 24.97 -26.95
N GLU A 342 9.78 25.77 -27.75
CA GLU A 342 9.29 26.32 -29.01
C GLU A 342 9.10 25.24 -30.10
N LYS A 343 10.14 24.44 -30.37
CA LYS A 343 10.11 23.36 -31.38
C LYS A 343 8.99 22.34 -31.13
N LEU A 344 8.68 22.05 -29.86
CA LEU A 344 7.57 21.17 -29.49
C LEU A 344 6.20 21.80 -29.76
N SER A 345 6.07 23.12 -29.63
CA SER A 345 4.82 23.82 -29.94
C SER A 345 4.51 23.88 -31.45
N GLU A 346 5.54 23.99 -32.29
CA GLU A 346 5.40 23.93 -33.76
C GLU A 346 4.89 22.54 -34.23
N ALA A 347 5.42 21.47 -33.62
CA ALA A 347 4.94 20.11 -33.89
C ALA A 347 3.47 19.89 -33.45
N GLU A 348 3.03 20.53 -32.37
CA GLU A 348 1.65 20.46 -31.86
C GLU A 348 0.62 21.25 -32.72
N THR A 349 1.04 22.21 -33.54
CA THR A 349 0.14 22.97 -34.44
C THR A 349 0.02 22.31 -35.81
N LEU A 350 1.14 22.01 -36.47
CA LEU A 350 1.17 21.43 -37.83
C LEU A 350 0.35 20.13 -37.92
N LEU A 351 0.44 19.25 -36.92
CA LEU A 351 -0.34 18.00 -36.88
C LEU A 351 -1.85 18.20 -36.76
N LYS A 352 -2.35 19.37 -36.30
CA LYS A 352 -3.80 19.63 -36.21
C LYS A 352 -4.41 20.00 -37.56
N GLU A 353 -3.71 20.82 -38.35
CA GLU A 353 -4.21 21.29 -39.65
C GLU A 353 -4.34 20.17 -40.69
N LEU A 354 -3.47 19.16 -40.65
CA LEU A 354 -3.49 18.07 -41.62
C LEU A 354 -4.73 17.16 -41.47
N PHE A 355 -5.34 17.09 -40.28
CA PHE A 355 -6.56 16.31 -40.07
C PHE A 355 -7.83 16.96 -40.66
N SER A 356 -7.91 18.29 -40.78
CA SER A 356 -9.12 18.94 -41.32
C SER A 356 -9.22 18.80 -42.84
N LYS A 357 -8.14 19.17 -43.56
CA LYS A 357 -8.05 19.18 -45.03
C LYS A 357 -8.35 17.82 -45.69
N ARG A 358 -8.26 16.71 -44.95
CA ARG A 358 -8.59 15.36 -45.44
C ARG A 358 -10.09 15.12 -45.61
N ALA A 359 -10.95 15.79 -44.84
CA ALA A 359 -12.37 15.44 -44.72
C ALA A 359 -13.24 15.94 -45.89
N GLU A 360 -12.93 17.12 -46.44
CA GLU A 360 -13.76 17.83 -47.42
C GLU A 360 -13.87 17.08 -48.76
N VAL A 361 -12.76 16.47 -49.19
CA VAL A 361 -12.58 15.74 -50.46
C VAL A 361 -13.53 14.54 -50.63
N ALA A 362 -14.22 14.08 -49.58
CA ALA A 362 -15.06 12.86 -49.61
C ALA A 362 -16.55 13.08 -49.97
N ASN A 363 -16.96 14.31 -50.29
CA ASN A 363 -18.39 14.66 -50.40
C ASN A 363 -18.91 14.87 -51.83
N GLU A 364 -18.07 15.24 -52.79
CA GLU A 364 -18.51 15.70 -54.13
C GLU A 364 -19.02 14.57 -55.04
N GLU A 365 -18.55 13.34 -54.86
CA GLU A 365 -18.71 12.20 -55.79
C GLU A 365 -20.14 11.61 -55.94
N LYS A 366 -21.19 12.26 -55.40
CA LYS A 366 -22.48 11.61 -55.10
C LYS A 366 -23.72 12.14 -55.83
N TRP A 367 -23.62 13.19 -56.64
CA TRP A 367 -24.79 14.00 -57.03
C TRP A 367 -25.49 13.64 -58.37
N SER A 368 -24.90 12.80 -59.23
CA SER A 368 -25.22 12.76 -60.66
C SER A 368 -26.25 11.70 -61.14
N ALA A 369 -26.99 11.04 -60.25
CA ALA A 369 -27.68 9.77 -60.54
C ALA A 369 -29.20 9.82 -60.78
N TRP A 370 -29.80 11.01 -60.93
CA TRP A 370 -31.26 11.23 -60.94
C TRP A 370 -31.78 11.67 -62.34
N ALA A 371 -33.04 11.42 -62.73
CA ALA A 371 -33.46 11.61 -64.13
C ALA A 371 -34.94 11.89 -64.53
N ARG A 372 -35.95 11.05 -64.20
CA ARG A 372 -37.27 10.98 -64.90
C ARG A 372 -38.38 10.35 -64.04
N THR A 373 -39.69 10.59 -64.29
CA THR A 373 -40.78 9.55 -64.39
C THR A 373 -42.24 10.07 -64.48
N GLU A 374 -43.12 9.21 -65.04
CA GLU A 374 -44.58 9.37 -65.20
C GLU A 374 -45.44 8.53 -64.21
N ARG A 375 -44.82 7.50 -63.59
CA ARG A 375 -45.40 6.44 -62.74
C ARG A 375 -46.10 6.92 -61.45
N ALA A 376 -46.14 8.24 -61.20
CA ALA A 376 -46.66 8.85 -59.98
C ALA A 376 -48.19 8.94 -59.90
N GLN A 377 -48.86 9.26 -61.02
CA GLN A 377 -50.28 9.63 -61.01
C GLN A 377 -51.22 8.44 -60.76
N ARG A 378 -50.89 7.28 -61.34
CA ARG A 378 -51.65 6.02 -61.15
C ARG A 378 -51.86 5.68 -59.66
N ILE A 379 -50.81 5.89 -58.87
CA ILE A 379 -50.73 5.51 -57.45
C ILE A 379 -51.74 6.28 -56.58
N GLN A 380 -52.17 7.47 -57.02
CA GLN A 380 -53.14 8.31 -56.29
C GLN A 380 -54.58 7.77 -56.42
N ALA A 381 -54.95 7.31 -57.62
CA ALA A 381 -56.31 6.84 -57.90
C ALA A 381 -56.66 5.54 -57.15
N GLU A 382 -55.75 4.57 -57.17
CA GLU A 382 -55.94 3.27 -56.48
C GLU A 382 -56.05 3.41 -54.95
N LEU A 383 -55.52 4.49 -54.37
CA LEU A 383 -55.55 4.75 -52.94
C LEU A 383 -56.88 5.34 -52.45
N ALA A 384 -57.44 6.31 -53.18
CA ALA A 384 -58.65 7.01 -52.76
C ALA A 384 -59.87 6.08 -52.63
N GLU A 385 -59.99 5.10 -53.52
CA GLU A 385 -61.11 4.15 -53.54
C GLU A 385 -61.14 3.21 -52.31
N LEU A 386 -59.96 2.80 -51.81
CA LEU A 386 -59.87 1.91 -50.66
C LEU A 386 -60.20 2.62 -49.33
N ILE A 387 -59.90 3.92 -49.23
CA ILE A 387 -60.19 4.73 -48.04
C ILE A 387 -61.71 4.81 -47.81
N ALA A 388 -62.46 5.20 -48.86
CA ALA A 388 -63.92 5.33 -48.78
C ALA A 388 -64.63 4.03 -48.36
N LYS A 389 -64.13 2.87 -48.81
CA LYS A 389 -64.71 1.55 -48.51
C LYS A 389 -64.54 1.11 -47.05
N ILE A 390 -63.61 1.70 -46.31
CA ILE A 390 -63.37 1.38 -44.89
C ILE A 390 -64.16 2.31 -43.97
N GLU A 391 -64.37 3.57 -44.36
CA GLU A 391 -65.18 4.53 -43.58
C GLU A 391 -66.68 4.20 -43.59
N THR A 392 -67.16 3.39 -44.54
CA THR A 392 -68.57 2.97 -44.65
C THR A 392 -68.90 1.62 -44.00
N ALA A 393 -67.94 0.96 -43.33
CA ALA A 393 -68.17 -0.34 -42.68
C ALA A 393 -68.87 -0.16 -41.31
N GLY A 394 -70.06 -0.74 -41.14
CA GLY A 394 -70.89 -0.54 -39.95
C GLY A 394 -70.44 -1.28 -38.68
N ASP A 395 -69.84 -2.46 -38.82
CA ASP A 395 -69.39 -3.28 -37.69
C ASP A 395 -67.88 -3.15 -37.46
N PRO A 396 -67.41 -3.05 -36.20
CA PRO A 396 -65.99 -2.85 -35.92
C PRO A 396 -65.12 -4.02 -36.39
N GLU A 397 -65.62 -5.26 -36.36
CA GLU A 397 -64.88 -6.43 -36.85
C GLU A 397 -64.76 -6.44 -38.38
N THR A 398 -65.81 -6.07 -39.12
CA THR A 398 -65.74 -6.00 -40.59
C THR A 398 -64.88 -4.83 -41.05
N ALA A 399 -64.90 -3.70 -40.32
CA ALA A 399 -63.97 -2.59 -40.53
C ALA A 399 -62.50 -3.00 -40.29
N LEU A 400 -62.21 -3.76 -39.23
CA LEU A 400 -60.87 -4.31 -38.97
C LEU A 400 -60.40 -5.29 -40.06
N VAL A 401 -61.30 -6.14 -40.57
CA VAL A 401 -61.00 -7.07 -41.68
C VAL A 401 -60.78 -6.31 -43.01
N LEU A 402 -61.58 -5.30 -43.33
CA LEU A 402 -61.38 -4.48 -44.55
C LEU A 402 -60.14 -3.58 -44.46
N ALA A 403 -59.77 -3.15 -43.25
CA ALA A 403 -58.50 -2.46 -43.00
C ALA A 403 -57.28 -3.40 -43.05
N SER A 404 -57.47 -4.73 -42.98
CA SER A 404 -56.38 -5.69 -43.09
C SER A 404 -55.73 -5.61 -44.48
N GLY A 405 -54.46 -5.19 -44.51
CA GLY A 405 -53.73 -4.93 -45.73
C GLY A 405 -53.91 -3.54 -46.35
N LEU A 406 -54.79 -2.64 -45.85
CA LEU A 406 -54.74 -1.21 -46.22
C LEU A 406 -53.37 -0.64 -45.84
N GLY A 407 -52.94 -0.96 -44.61
CA GLY A 407 -51.57 -0.82 -44.14
C GLY A 407 -50.63 -1.32 -45.23
N GLN A 408 -50.64 -2.63 -45.51
CA GLN A 408 -49.86 -3.32 -46.56
C GLN A 408 -50.12 -2.86 -48.02
N ARG A 409 -50.72 -1.70 -48.29
CA ARG A 409 -50.71 -1.03 -49.61
C ARG A 409 -49.97 0.32 -49.60
N LEU A 410 -50.32 1.25 -48.71
CA LEU A 410 -49.80 2.65 -48.61
C LEU A 410 -48.29 2.88 -48.86
N PHE A 411 -47.40 2.22 -48.12
CA PHE A 411 -45.93 2.34 -48.22
C PHE A 411 -45.27 1.69 -49.45
N ASP A 412 -45.90 0.79 -50.22
CA ASP A 412 -45.26 0.31 -51.47
C ASP A 412 -45.50 1.33 -52.57
N TRP A 413 -46.74 1.79 -52.71
CA TRP A 413 -47.08 3.04 -53.40
C TRP A 413 -46.18 4.22 -52.97
N SER A 414 -45.94 4.44 -51.67
CA SER A 414 -45.00 5.47 -51.19
C SER A 414 -43.52 5.17 -51.49
N ARG A 415 -43.14 3.89 -51.59
CA ARG A 415 -41.80 3.45 -51.94
C ARG A 415 -41.55 3.67 -53.43
N GLU A 416 -42.47 3.25 -54.30
CA GLU A 416 -42.43 3.54 -55.72
C GLU A 416 -42.36 5.05 -55.93
N MET A 417 -43.24 5.83 -55.32
CA MET A 417 -43.20 7.30 -55.31
C MET A 417 -41.87 7.90 -54.80
N LYS A 418 -41.13 7.21 -53.92
CA LYS A 418 -39.77 7.62 -53.49
C LYS A 418 -38.66 7.16 -54.42
N GLU A 419 -38.83 6.04 -55.11
CA GLU A 419 -37.96 5.62 -56.21
C GLU A 419 -38.10 6.59 -57.39
N LEU A 420 -39.30 7.15 -57.61
CA LEU A 420 -39.55 8.29 -58.51
C LEU A 420 -39.01 9.60 -57.95
N GLY A 421 -39.13 9.80 -56.63
CA GLY A 421 -38.55 10.91 -55.85
C GLY A 421 -37.02 10.89 -55.68
N SER A 422 -36.32 10.22 -56.60
CA SER A 422 -34.86 10.31 -56.88
C SER A 422 -34.15 11.59 -57.60
N LEU A 423 -34.84 13.31 -59.58
CA LEU A 423 -34.93 14.77 -59.91
C LEU A 423 -36.43 15.05 -60.18
N GLU A 424 -37.02 16.16 -59.74
CA GLU A 424 -36.41 17.31 -59.08
C GLU A 424 -37.43 18.07 -58.22
N ARG A 425 -37.08 18.46 -56.99
CA ARG A 425 -38.06 18.90 -55.96
C ARG A 425 -38.92 20.11 -56.33
N GLY A 426 -38.61 20.84 -57.40
CA GLY A 426 -39.27 22.07 -57.80
C GLY A 426 -40.56 21.94 -58.61
N LYS A 427 -40.79 20.83 -59.34
CA LYS A 427 -41.93 20.73 -60.29
C LYS A 427 -43.01 19.72 -59.90
N ASP A 428 -42.65 18.60 -59.25
CA ASP A 428 -43.59 17.52 -58.91
C ASP A 428 -44.45 17.81 -57.67
N HIS A 429 -44.29 18.99 -57.05
CA HIS A 429 -44.78 19.25 -55.69
C HIS A 429 -46.30 19.10 -55.52
N LYS A 430 -47.12 19.53 -56.50
CA LYS A 430 -48.58 19.39 -56.42
C LYS A 430 -49.05 17.93 -56.42
N ILE A 431 -48.42 17.08 -57.26
CA ILE A 431 -48.74 15.65 -57.32
C ILE A 431 -48.27 14.98 -56.01
N TRP A 432 -47.08 15.33 -55.53
CA TRP A 432 -46.58 14.85 -54.25
C TRP A 432 -47.48 15.25 -53.07
N GLU A 433 -47.95 16.50 -53.00
CA GLU A 433 -48.87 16.95 -51.95
C GLU A 433 -50.23 16.26 -52.00
N GLN A 434 -50.83 16.09 -53.18
CA GLN A 434 -52.10 15.37 -53.33
C GLN A 434 -51.98 13.88 -52.96
N PHE A 435 -50.88 13.22 -53.35
CA PHE A 435 -50.60 11.87 -52.89
C PHE A 435 -50.41 11.84 -51.37
N LYS A 436 -49.65 12.80 -50.82
CA LYS A 436 -49.37 12.90 -49.39
C LYS A 436 -50.65 13.05 -48.58
N THR A 437 -51.57 13.96 -48.93
CA THR A 437 -52.82 14.16 -48.19
C THR A 437 -53.70 12.90 -48.19
N GLN A 438 -53.79 12.18 -49.30
CA GLN A 438 -54.47 10.88 -49.38
C GLN A 438 -53.79 9.83 -48.51
N THR A 439 -52.45 9.75 -48.50
CA THR A 439 -51.74 8.83 -47.59
C THR A 439 -51.92 9.20 -46.13
N ASP A 440 -51.91 10.49 -45.78
CA ASP A 440 -52.10 10.98 -44.42
C ASP A 440 -53.53 10.66 -43.91
N GLN A 441 -54.56 10.78 -44.77
CA GLN A 441 -55.93 10.32 -44.48
C GLN A 441 -56.00 8.81 -44.22
N GLY A 442 -55.41 8.00 -45.10
CA GLY A 442 -55.33 6.55 -44.92
C GLY A 442 -54.61 6.15 -43.61
N TRP A 443 -53.57 6.90 -43.22
CA TRP A 443 -52.88 6.68 -41.95
C TRP A 443 -53.70 7.07 -40.72
N VAL A 444 -54.52 8.13 -40.79
CA VAL A 444 -55.44 8.50 -39.70
C VAL A 444 -56.49 7.39 -39.45
N LEU A 445 -56.95 6.70 -40.49
CA LEU A 445 -57.84 5.54 -40.34
C LEU A 445 -57.12 4.35 -39.68
N CYS A 446 -55.88 4.06 -40.08
CA CYS A 446 -55.04 3.06 -39.41
C CYS A 446 -54.71 3.42 -37.95
N ASP A 447 -54.74 4.70 -37.56
CA ASP A 447 -54.65 5.14 -36.15
C ASP A 447 -55.97 4.88 -35.41
N LYS A 448 -57.12 5.33 -35.93
CA LYS A 448 -58.46 5.09 -35.32
C LYS A 448 -58.72 3.60 -35.05
N MET A 449 -58.51 2.73 -36.04
CA MET A 449 -58.77 1.29 -35.90
C MET A 449 -57.83 0.59 -34.90
N ARG A 450 -56.66 1.18 -34.62
CA ARG A 450 -55.72 0.68 -33.61
C ARG A 450 -56.16 1.04 -32.19
N ASP A 451 -56.73 2.22 -32.00
CA ASP A 451 -57.19 2.65 -30.68
C ASP A 451 -58.41 1.81 -30.23
N LEU A 452 -59.34 1.49 -31.15
CA LEU A 452 -60.41 0.51 -30.91
C LEU A 452 -59.87 -0.88 -30.52
N ALA A 453 -58.83 -1.38 -31.22
CA ALA A 453 -58.19 -2.65 -30.91
C ALA A 453 -57.38 -2.64 -29.60
N LEU A 454 -56.96 -1.46 -29.12
CA LEU A 454 -56.31 -1.29 -27.81
C LEU A 454 -57.32 -1.22 -26.67
N GLU A 455 -58.53 -0.73 -26.91
CA GLU A 455 -59.60 -0.66 -25.90
C GLU A 455 -60.20 -2.04 -25.61
N SER A 456 -60.43 -2.87 -26.63
CA SER A 456 -60.84 -4.27 -26.44
C SER A 456 -59.76 -5.09 -25.70
N LEU A 457 -58.48 -4.91 -26.04
CA LEU A 457 -57.36 -5.52 -25.31
C LEU A 457 -57.26 -5.06 -23.85
N LYS A 458 -57.47 -3.76 -23.57
CA LYS A 458 -57.48 -3.24 -22.19
C LYS A 458 -58.59 -3.87 -21.35
N ALA A 459 -59.80 -4.00 -21.91
CA ALA A 459 -60.93 -4.63 -21.21
C ALA A 459 -60.55 -6.05 -20.75
N ILE A 460 -60.12 -6.89 -21.70
CA ILE A 460 -59.73 -8.30 -21.46
C ILE A 460 -58.59 -8.40 -20.42
N VAL A 461 -57.59 -7.53 -20.47
CA VAL A 461 -56.47 -7.55 -19.50
C VAL A 461 -56.88 -7.02 -18.12
N SER A 462 -57.80 -6.06 -18.05
CA SER A 462 -58.29 -5.50 -16.77
C SER A 462 -59.14 -6.48 -15.97
N GLU A 463 -59.80 -7.43 -16.63
CA GLU A 463 -60.65 -8.45 -16.01
C GLU A 463 -59.86 -9.53 -15.24
N HIS A 464 -58.53 -9.57 -15.36
CA HIS A 464 -57.67 -10.65 -14.84
C HIS A 464 -56.49 -10.19 -13.96
N LEU A 465 -56.46 -8.93 -13.49
CA LEU A 465 -55.36 -8.42 -12.62
C LEU A 465 -55.87 -7.86 -11.28
N ALA A 466 -55.51 -8.54 -10.19
CA ALA A 466 -56.09 -8.34 -8.86
C ALA A 466 -55.64 -7.06 -8.09
N LYS A 467 -54.75 -6.23 -8.66
CA LYS A 467 -54.47 -4.84 -8.22
C LYS A 467 -53.55 -4.10 -9.22
N PRO A 468 -53.68 -2.76 -9.36
CA PRO A 468 -52.85 -1.96 -10.26
C PRO A 468 -51.53 -1.51 -9.62
N ILE A 469 -50.57 -1.14 -10.46
CA ILE A 469 -49.38 -0.35 -10.09
C ILE A 469 -49.33 0.86 -11.04
N GLU A 470 -49.17 2.06 -10.49
CA GLU A 470 -49.15 3.30 -11.27
C GLU A 470 -47.80 3.48 -11.99
N LEU A 471 -47.86 3.73 -13.30
CA LEU A 471 -46.68 3.98 -14.15
C LEU A 471 -46.65 5.46 -14.54
N THR A 472 -45.64 6.20 -14.07
CA THR A 472 -45.48 7.62 -14.38
C THR A 472 -45.00 7.84 -15.83
N ALA A 473 -45.59 8.82 -16.51
CA ALA A 473 -45.56 8.91 -17.97
C ALA A 473 -44.18 9.22 -18.61
N THR A 474 -43.17 9.55 -17.83
CA THR A 474 -41.84 10.00 -18.30
C THR A 474 -40.97 8.88 -18.92
N VAL A 475 -41.30 7.61 -18.68
CA VAL A 475 -40.51 6.46 -19.17
C VAL A 475 -40.91 6.03 -20.60
N LEU A 476 -42.04 6.53 -21.12
CA LEU A 476 -42.68 6.03 -22.35
C LEU A 476 -42.05 6.52 -23.68
N SER A 477 -41.00 7.35 -23.64
CA SER A 477 -40.69 8.27 -24.76
C SER A 477 -39.45 8.00 -25.64
N ASP A 478 -38.61 6.98 -25.39
CA ASP A 478 -37.40 6.74 -26.23
C ASP A 478 -37.60 5.69 -27.36
N PRO A 479 -37.53 6.07 -28.67
CA PRO A 479 -37.88 5.17 -29.76
C PRO A 479 -36.81 4.18 -30.26
N ARG A 480 -35.71 3.84 -29.56
CA ARG A 480 -34.52 3.25 -30.26
C ARG A 480 -34.22 1.73 -30.31
N THR A 481 -34.58 0.86 -29.36
CA THR A 481 -34.12 -0.57 -29.35
C THR A 481 -35.18 -1.64 -29.72
N ARG A 482 -35.06 -2.39 -30.83
CA ARG A 482 -36.04 -3.44 -31.26
C ARG A 482 -35.37 -4.82 -31.40
N LEU A 483 -35.73 -5.81 -30.59
CA LEU A 483 -35.33 -7.23 -30.74
C LEU A 483 -36.48 -8.20 -30.35
N GLU A 484 -36.37 -9.46 -30.79
CA GLU A 484 -37.45 -10.46 -30.80
C GLU A 484 -37.27 -11.59 -29.76
N PHE A 485 -38.37 -12.16 -29.25
CA PHE A 485 -38.37 -13.21 -28.22
C PHE A 485 -39.38 -14.34 -28.50
N LYS A 486 -39.23 -15.48 -27.80
CA LYS A 486 -39.95 -16.74 -28.04
C LYS A 486 -41.15 -16.95 -27.12
N SER A 487 -42.12 -17.72 -27.59
CA SER A 487 -43.43 -17.98 -26.96
C SER A 487 -43.44 -18.87 -25.70
N SER A 488 -42.28 -19.32 -25.20
CA SER A 488 -42.17 -20.30 -24.10
C SER A 488 -42.03 -19.66 -22.71
N ALA A 489 -42.73 -18.55 -22.46
CA ALA A 489 -42.58 -17.72 -21.26
C ALA A 489 -43.91 -17.40 -20.55
N PHE A 490 -44.99 -18.10 -20.90
CA PHE A 490 -46.35 -17.88 -20.41
C PHE A 490 -47.07 -19.22 -20.21
N ASP A 491 -48.04 -19.28 -19.29
CA ASP A 491 -48.95 -20.42 -19.13
C ASP A 491 -49.71 -20.74 -20.43
N GLU A 492 -50.04 -22.02 -20.64
CA GLU A 492 -50.50 -22.52 -21.94
C GLU A 492 -51.75 -21.80 -22.48
N THR A 493 -52.71 -21.46 -21.62
CA THR A 493 -53.94 -20.74 -21.99
C THR A 493 -53.64 -19.32 -22.50
N VAL A 494 -52.81 -18.57 -21.77
CA VAL A 494 -52.35 -17.23 -22.15
C VAL A 494 -51.47 -17.32 -23.40
N ALA A 495 -50.55 -18.28 -23.45
CA ALA A 495 -49.68 -18.52 -24.58
C ALA A 495 -50.45 -18.89 -25.87
N ALA A 496 -51.60 -19.54 -25.76
CA ALA A 496 -52.50 -19.83 -26.88
C ALA A 496 -53.26 -18.57 -27.34
N LYS A 497 -53.90 -17.84 -26.42
CA LYS A 497 -54.64 -16.62 -26.77
C LYS A 497 -53.75 -15.51 -27.34
N VAL A 498 -52.53 -15.37 -26.81
CA VAL A 498 -51.49 -14.47 -27.37
C VAL A 498 -51.05 -14.93 -28.77
N ARG A 499 -51.00 -16.24 -29.05
CA ARG A 499 -50.70 -16.75 -30.40
C ARG A 499 -51.82 -16.43 -31.40
N GLU A 500 -53.10 -16.63 -31.04
CA GLU A 500 -54.25 -16.26 -31.89
C GLU A 500 -54.21 -14.77 -32.25
N LEU A 501 -54.04 -13.90 -31.25
CA LEU A 501 -53.97 -12.45 -31.45
C LEU A 501 -52.73 -12.03 -32.25
N GLN A 502 -51.57 -12.69 -32.10
CA GLN A 502 -50.41 -12.47 -32.95
C GLN A 502 -50.65 -12.91 -34.41
N THR A 503 -51.40 -13.99 -34.65
CA THR A 503 -51.77 -14.41 -36.01
C THR A 503 -52.78 -13.46 -36.67
N ALA A 504 -53.75 -12.92 -35.92
CA ALA A 504 -54.63 -11.87 -36.44
C ALA A 504 -53.86 -10.56 -36.72
N TRP A 505 -53.01 -10.13 -35.80
CA TRP A 505 -52.23 -8.90 -35.92
C TRP A 505 -51.26 -8.90 -37.10
N SER A 506 -50.63 -10.04 -37.39
CA SER A 506 -49.71 -10.19 -38.52
C SER A 506 -50.41 -10.19 -39.89
N GLN A 507 -51.72 -10.50 -39.95
CA GLN A 507 -52.52 -10.42 -41.17
C GLN A 507 -52.96 -8.99 -41.52
N ILE A 508 -53.02 -8.07 -40.54
CA ILE A 508 -53.46 -6.68 -40.75
C ILE A 508 -52.44 -5.85 -41.56
N GLY A 509 -51.19 -6.31 -41.66
CA GLY A 509 -50.23 -5.86 -42.68
C GLY A 509 -49.34 -4.68 -42.28
N GLU A 510 -48.09 -4.96 -41.92
CA GLU A 510 -47.09 -3.95 -41.52
C GLU A 510 -46.73 -2.98 -42.64
N LYS A 511 -47.09 -1.70 -42.51
CA LYS A 511 -46.45 -0.63 -43.28
C LYS A 511 -46.18 0.62 -42.44
N LYS A 512 -45.25 1.43 -42.96
CA LYS A 512 -44.44 2.35 -42.17
C LYS A 512 -45.04 3.75 -42.04
N SER A 513 -46.20 3.85 -41.37
CA SER A 513 -46.40 5.00 -40.48
C SER A 513 -45.42 4.82 -39.32
N SER A 514 -44.62 5.84 -39.04
CA SER A 514 -43.66 5.75 -37.94
C SER A 514 -44.41 5.50 -36.62
N LYS A 515 -45.53 6.19 -36.37
CA LYS A 515 -46.37 6.04 -35.17
C LYS A 515 -46.97 4.64 -34.99
N THR A 516 -47.32 3.93 -36.06
CA THR A 516 -47.85 2.55 -35.95
C THR A 516 -46.74 1.57 -35.62
N GLN A 517 -45.63 1.64 -36.35
CA GLN A 517 -44.50 0.74 -36.09
C GLN A 517 -43.87 1.10 -34.74
N GLU A 518 -43.74 2.38 -34.40
CA GLU A 518 -43.39 2.90 -33.07
C GLU A 518 -44.33 2.36 -32.01
N ARG A 519 -45.67 2.44 -32.11
CA ARG A 519 -46.54 1.89 -31.06
C ARG A 519 -46.36 0.37 -30.87
N ASN A 520 -46.19 -0.42 -31.94
CA ASN A 520 -45.89 -1.86 -31.81
C ASN A 520 -44.49 -2.12 -31.26
N ILE A 521 -43.51 -1.34 -31.70
CA ILE A 521 -42.14 -1.33 -31.18
C ILE A 521 -42.12 -0.85 -29.73
N VAL A 522 -43.03 0.02 -29.30
CA VAL A 522 -43.13 0.61 -27.96
C VAL A 522 -43.94 -0.30 -27.05
N PHE A 523 -44.94 -1.03 -27.51
CA PHE A 523 -45.54 -2.13 -26.74
C PHE A 523 -44.57 -3.30 -26.60
N GLY A 524 -43.93 -3.72 -27.70
CA GLY A 524 -42.86 -4.70 -27.69
C GLY A 524 -41.73 -4.29 -26.75
N LYS A 525 -41.25 -3.05 -26.86
CA LYS A 525 -40.30 -2.46 -25.91
C LYS A 525 -40.86 -2.32 -24.53
N LEU A 526 -42.12 -2.01 -24.29
CA LEU A 526 -42.63 -1.81 -22.93
C LEU A 526 -42.68 -3.12 -22.19
N PHE A 527 -42.99 -4.23 -22.85
CA PHE A 527 -42.77 -5.55 -22.27
C PHE A 527 -41.29 -5.92 -22.23
N GLU A 528 -40.50 -5.62 -23.25
CA GLU A 528 -39.05 -5.88 -23.28
C GLU A 528 -38.26 -5.02 -22.26
N THR A 529 -38.73 -3.82 -21.89
CA THR A 529 -38.16 -2.90 -20.89
C THR A 529 -38.84 -3.02 -19.55
N TYR A 530 -40.10 -3.44 -19.45
CA TYR A 530 -40.64 -3.90 -18.17
C TYR A 530 -39.89 -5.16 -17.75
N PHE A 531 -39.73 -6.16 -18.62
CA PHE A 531 -38.95 -7.35 -18.29
C PHE A 531 -37.43 -7.15 -18.33
N ARG A 532 -36.86 -6.23 -19.12
CA ARG A 532 -35.43 -5.86 -18.95
C ARG A 532 -35.23 -5.01 -17.71
N PHE A 533 -36.04 -4.01 -17.39
CA PHE A 533 -35.88 -3.24 -16.16
C PHE A 533 -36.21 -4.13 -14.96
N PHE A 534 -37.14 -5.08 -15.03
CA PHE A 534 -37.32 -6.10 -14.00
C PHE A 534 -36.10 -7.02 -13.91
N ASN A 535 -35.56 -7.58 -15.00
CA ASN A 535 -34.36 -8.45 -14.94
C ASN A 535 -33.04 -7.71 -14.71
N LEU A 536 -32.98 -6.40 -14.97
CA LEU A 536 -31.82 -5.53 -14.80
C LEU A 536 -31.90 -4.76 -13.49
N GLN A 537 -33.07 -4.55 -12.90
CA GLN A 537 -33.24 -4.22 -11.48
C GLN A 537 -33.07 -5.47 -10.63
N LEU A 538 -33.68 -6.62 -10.94
CA LEU A 538 -33.34 -7.89 -10.29
C LEU A 538 -31.85 -8.22 -10.48
N GLY A 539 -31.27 -7.87 -11.63
CA GLY A 539 -29.85 -8.00 -11.92
C GLY A 539 -28.96 -6.96 -11.23
N GLN A 540 -29.42 -5.71 -11.07
CA GLN A 540 -28.72 -4.65 -10.33
C GLN A 540 -28.84 -4.91 -8.84
N VAL A 541 -30.01 -5.21 -8.29
CA VAL A 541 -30.26 -5.71 -6.94
C VAL A 541 -29.40 -6.94 -6.67
N LYS A 542 -29.40 -8.00 -7.51
CA LYS A 542 -28.50 -9.15 -7.32
C LYS A 542 -27.01 -8.79 -7.41
N ARG A 543 -26.62 -7.77 -8.19
CA ARG A 543 -25.24 -7.25 -8.21
C ARG A 543 -24.92 -6.35 -7.01
N ILE A 544 -25.88 -5.59 -6.49
CA ILE A 544 -25.74 -4.72 -5.33
C ILE A 544 -25.70 -5.59 -4.07
N GLU A 545 -26.56 -6.60 -3.99
CA GLU A 545 -26.55 -7.69 -3.01
C GLU A 545 -25.24 -8.48 -3.09
N LYS A 546 -24.80 -8.94 -4.28
CA LYS A 546 -23.51 -9.62 -4.43
C LYS A 546 -22.34 -8.72 -4.03
N ASN A 547 -22.30 -7.47 -4.49
CA ASN A 547 -21.25 -6.52 -4.13
C ASN A 547 -21.31 -6.13 -2.64
N ALA A 548 -22.49 -6.11 -2.02
CA ALA A 548 -22.67 -5.91 -0.58
C ALA A 548 -22.19 -7.14 0.19
N ILE A 549 -22.54 -8.35 -0.24
CA ILE A 549 -22.05 -9.62 0.30
C ILE A 549 -20.52 -9.68 0.19
N GLU A 550 -19.93 -9.32 -0.95
CA GLU A 550 -18.47 -9.24 -1.13
C GLU A 550 -17.82 -8.17 -0.24
N LYS A 551 -18.40 -6.97 -0.14
CA LYS A 551 -17.96 -5.94 0.82
C LYS A 551 -18.02 -6.45 2.26
N LYS A 552 -19.10 -7.12 2.66
CA LYS A 552 -19.25 -7.71 4.00
C LYS A 552 -18.27 -8.86 4.20
N GLN A 553 -18.07 -9.74 3.23
CA GLN A 553 -17.06 -10.80 3.27
C GLN A 553 -15.64 -10.22 3.43
N ASN A 554 -15.32 -9.11 2.76
CA ASN A 554 -14.05 -8.41 2.95
C ASN A 554 -13.93 -7.80 4.36
N ILE A 555 -14.96 -7.10 4.86
CA ILE A 555 -14.99 -6.56 6.23
C ILE A 555 -14.93 -7.68 7.28
N LEU A 556 -15.52 -8.85 6.98
CA LEU A 556 -15.49 -10.04 7.82
C LEU A 556 -14.13 -10.76 7.76
N ALA A 557 -13.42 -10.73 6.63
CA ALA A 557 -12.04 -11.17 6.53
C ALA A 557 -11.09 -10.24 7.31
N GLU A 558 -11.31 -8.92 7.27
CA GLU A 558 -10.62 -7.97 8.15
C GLU A 558 -10.91 -8.27 9.63
N MET A 559 -12.18 -8.49 10.00
CA MET A 559 -12.60 -8.86 11.36
C MET A 559 -11.95 -10.18 11.81
N ARG A 560 -11.92 -11.17 10.90
CA ARG A 560 -11.27 -12.47 11.12
C ARG A 560 -9.78 -12.30 11.39
N ASN A 561 -9.06 -11.51 10.58
CA ASN A 561 -7.63 -11.26 10.79
C ASN A 561 -7.35 -10.54 12.13
N VAL A 562 -8.31 -9.76 12.64
CA VAL A 562 -8.24 -9.15 13.98
C VAL A 562 -8.58 -10.14 15.10
N SER A 563 -9.51 -11.09 14.87
CA SER A 563 -9.92 -12.11 15.84
C SER A 563 -9.05 -13.38 15.85
N GLU A 564 -8.30 -13.64 14.78
CA GLU A 564 -7.46 -14.83 14.57
C GLU A 564 -6.00 -14.43 14.27
N PRO A 565 -5.29 -13.79 15.22
CA PRO A 565 -3.89 -13.41 15.01
C PRO A 565 -2.99 -14.64 14.85
N GLU A 566 -2.10 -14.58 13.86
CA GLU A 566 -0.99 -15.53 13.66
C GLU A 566 -0.22 -15.76 14.98
N PRO A 567 0.08 -17.02 15.38
CA PRO A 567 0.68 -17.33 16.68
C PRO A 567 2.08 -16.70 16.86
N SER A 568 2.76 -16.36 15.76
CA SER A 568 4.00 -15.58 15.75
C SER A 568 3.87 -14.20 16.42
N THR A 569 2.67 -13.60 16.41
CA THR A 569 2.39 -12.28 17.04
C THR A 569 2.04 -12.37 18.53
N ILE A 570 1.72 -13.57 19.04
CA ILE A 570 1.38 -13.83 20.45
C ILE A 570 2.65 -14.13 21.26
N SER A 571 3.73 -14.58 20.60
CA SER A 571 5.01 -14.93 21.22
C SER A 571 5.80 -13.70 21.69
N ALA A 572 5.42 -13.14 22.82
CA ALA A 572 6.21 -12.13 23.52
C ALA A 572 7.48 -12.76 24.12
N PRO A 573 8.65 -12.09 24.09
CA PRO A 573 9.83 -12.54 24.81
C PRO A 573 9.53 -12.61 26.33
N LYS A 574 10.02 -13.67 26.98
CA LYS A 574 9.69 -13.99 28.38
C LYS A 574 9.88 -12.77 29.31
N GLY A 575 8.79 -12.38 29.97
CA GLY A 575 8.73 -11.21 30.87
C GLY A 575 7.97 -9.99 30.31
N ALA A 576 7.70 -9.93 29.00
CA ALA A 576 7.04 -8.79 28.39
C ALA A 576 5.49 -8.92 28.35
N ILE A 577 4.82 -8.69 29.48
CA ILE A 577 3.33 -8.57 29.53
C ILE A 577 2.85 -7.30 28.79
N ARG A 578 3.63 -6.23 28.88
CA ARG A 578 3.34 -4.88 28.34
C ARG A 578 2.89 -4.83 26.86
N PRO A 579 3.55 -5.50 25.89
CA PRO A 579 3.12 -5.51 24.49
C PRO A 579 1.81 -6.28 24.24
N ILE A 580 1.48 -7.28 25.06
CA ILE A 580 0.29 -8.14 24.82
C ILE A 580 -0.98 -7.32 25.00
N VAL A 581 -1.11 -6.62 26.13
CA VAL A 581 -2.28 -5.77 26.43
C VAL A 581 -2.42 -4.64 25.40
N GLN A 582 -1.32 -4.00 25.00
CA GLN A 582 -1.36 -2.94 23.99
C GLN A 582 -1.77 -3.48 22.61
N THR A 583 -1.35 -4.70 22.26
CA THR A 583 -1.78 -5.39 21.04
C THR A 583 -3.27 -5.70 21.07
N LEU A 584 -3.81 -6.17 22.20
CA LEU A 584 -5.25 -6.39 22.37
C LEU A 584 -6.05 -5.07 22.28
N VAL A 585 -5.62 -3.99 22.95
CA VAL A 585 -6.25 -2.66 22.85
C VAL A 585 -6.25 -2.14 21.41
N ASN A 586 -5.18 -2.38 20.65
CA ASN A 586 -5.10 -2.02 19.24
C ASN A 586 -6.06 -2.86 18.38
N ARG A 587 -6.13 -4.18 18.60
CA ARG A 587 -7.07 -5.10 17.93
C ARG A 587 -8.53 -4.75 18.23
N LEU A 588 -8.87 -4.46 19.48
CA LEU A 588 -10.22 -4.02 19.85
C LEU A 588 -10.58 -2.67 19.20
N ARG A 589 -9.63 -1.74 19.08
CA ARG A 589 -9.84 -0.47 18.37
C ARG A 589 -10.05 -0.65 16.86
N THR A 590 -9.33 -1.57 16.21
CA THR A 590 -9.61 -1.89 14.79
C THR A 590 -10.95 -2.63 14.64
N ALA A 591 -11.29 -3.54 15.55
CA ALA A 591 -12.58 -4.23 15.56
C ALA A 591 -13.77 -3.26 15.66
N LEU A 592 -13.71 -2.22 16.49
CA LEU A 592 -14.76 -1.18 16.56
C LEU A 592 -14.89 -0.37 15.25
N SER A 593 -13.77 -0.05 14.58
CA SER A 593 -13.79 0.62 13.28
C SER A 593 -14.37 -0.26 12.16
N ILE A 594 -14.07 -1.56 12.23
CA ILE A 594 -14.65 -2.61 11.37
C ILE A 594 -16.16 -2.76 11.66
N GLU A 595 -16.59 -2.67 12.91
CA GLU A 595 -18.00 -2.70 13.33
C GLU A 595 -18.78 -1.46 12.88
N GLU A 596 -18.20 -0.25 12.98
CA GLU A 596 -18.79 0.96 12.41
C GLU A 596 -18.97 0.82 10.88
N ARG A 597 -18.01 0.20 10.19
CA ARG A 597 -18.13 -0.13 8.75
C ARG A 597 -19.16 -1.25 8.50
N TRP A 598 -19.31 -2.19 9.43
CA TRP A 598 -20.34 -3.23 9.38
C TRP A 598 -21.76 -2.66 9.55
N LYS A 599 -21.94 -1.62 10.38
CA LYS A 599 -23.25 -1.03 10.68
C LYS A 599 -23.73 0.03 9.67
N ARG A 600 -22.86 0.55 8.79
CA ARG A 600 -23.22 1.59 7.78
C ARG A 600 -24.15 1.08 6.67
N ASP A 601 -23.80 -0.03 6.04
CA ASP A 601 -24.59 -0.64 4.96
C ASP A 601 -25.51 -1.73 5.58
N PRO A 602 -26.84 -1.76 5.36
CA PRO A 602 -27.69 -2.83 5.87
C PRO A 602 -27.36 -4.19 5.24
N LEU A 603 -27.59 -5.29 5.98
CA LEU A 603 -27.36 -6.64 5.48
C LEU A 603 -28.51 -7.10 4.57
N PRO A 604 -28.24 -7.69 3.38
CA PRO A 604 -29.26 -8.37 2.59
C PRO A 604 -29.90 -9.54 3.34
N GLU A 605 -31.20 -9.81 3.12
CA GLU A 605 -31.95 -10.79 3.92
C GLU A 605 -31.42 -12.24 3.80
N GLY A 606 -30.80 -12.58 2.67
CA GLY A 606 -30.14 -13.88 2.46
C GLY A 606 -28.78 -14.02 3.15
N ALA A 607 -28.19 -12.93 3.66
CA ALA A 607 -26.82 -12.89 4.18
C ALA A 607 -26.70 -13.19 5.69
N ARG A 608 -27.75 -13.71 6.35
CA ARG A 608 -27.82 -13.92 7.81
C ARG A 608 -26.65 -14.72 8.40
N GLU A 609 -26.06 -15.64 7.64
CA GLU A 609 -24.90 -16.42 8.09
C GLU A 609 -23.64 -15.57 8.28
N LEU A 610 -23.46 -14.52 7.48
CA LEU A 610 -22.36 -13.56 7.67
C LEU A 610 -22.54 -12.73 8.95
N GLN A 611 -23.79 -12.47 9.38
CA GLN A 611 -24.05 -11.84 10.68
C GLN A 611 -23.61 -12.76 11.81
N LYS A 612 -24.04 -14.03 11.82
CA LYS A 612 -23.63 -15.01 12.86
C LYS A 612 -22.11 -15.14 12.96
N GLN A 613 -21.40 -15.14 11.83
CA GLN A 613 -19.93 -15.20 11.81
C GLN A 613 -19.30 -13.91 12.33
N PHE A 614 -19.87 -12.73 12.04
CA PHE A 614 -19.44 -11.46 12.62
C PHE A 614 -19.67 -11.43 14.14
N ASP A 615 -20.85 -11.86 14.60
CA ASP A 615 -21.21 -11.98 16.02
C ASP A 615 -20.29 -12.98 16.75
N LEU A 616 -19.89 -14.07 16.09
CA LEU A 616 -18.92 -15.04 16.61
C LEU A 616 -17.52 -14.42 16.79
N TYR A 617 -17.07 -13.55 15.88
CA TYR A 617 -15.81 -12.81 16.07
C TYR A 617 -15.93 -11.72 17.14
N GLN A 618 -17.08 -11.05 17.27
CA GLN A 618 -17.30 -10.09 18.37
C GLN A 618 -17.33 -10.78 19.73
N THR A 619 -18.05 -11.90 19.88
CA THR A 619 -18.10 -12.67 21.13
C THR A 619 -16.75 -13.29 21.49
N ARG A 620 -15.97 -13.75 20.51
CA ARG A 620 -14.58 -14.20 20.72
C ARG A 620 -13.67 -13.07 21.20
N LEU A 621 -13.72 -11.89 20.59
CA LEU A 621 -12.96 -10.72 21.06
C LEU A 621 -13.43 -10.24 22.44
N GLY A 622 -14.72 -10.36 22.75
CA GLY A 622 -15.29 -10.12 24.08
C GLY A 622 -14.78 -11.12 25.13
N ALA A 623 -14.62 -12.40 24.76
CA ALA A 623 -14.04 -13.43 25.63
C ALA A 623 -12.53 -13.22 25.84
N GLU A 624 -11.78 -12.84 24.80
CA GLU A 624 -10.38 -12.43 24.94
C GLU A 624 -10.25 -11.22 25.88
N LEU A 625 -11.10 -10.21 25.71
CA LEU A 625 -11.20 -9.02 26.58
C LEU A 625 -11.54 -9.41 28.03
N MET A 626 -12.50 -10.30 28.27
CA MET A 626 -12.79 -10.81 29.61
C MET A 626 -11.57 -11.49 30.24
N SER A 627 -10.95 -12.43 29.53
CA SER A 627 -9.77 -13.15 30.05
C SER A 627 -8.65 -12.18 30.44
N GLU A 628 -8.47 -11.08 29.70
CA GLU A 628 -7.44 -10.10 29.99
C GLU A 628 -7.85 -9.16 31.13
N LEU A 629 -9.11 -8.73 31.20
CA LEU A 629 -9.63 -7.99 32.36
C LEU A 629 -9.43 -8.80 33.66
N GLU A 630 -9.78 -10.09 33.65
CA GLU A 630 -9.60 -11.01 34.78
C GLU A 630 -8.12 -11.17 35.16
N LYS A 631 -7.23 -11.40 34.18
CA LYS A 631 -5.75 -11.44 34.41
C LYS A 631 -5.22 -10.16 35.03
N GLN A 632 -5.66 -8.99 34.55
CA GLN A 632 -5.23 -7.70 35.11
C GLN A 632 -5.75 -7.50 36.55
N VAL A 633 -6.94 -8.02 36.89
CA VAL A 633 -7.44 -8.01 38.28
C VAL A 633 -6.67 -8.99 39.18
N SER A 634 -6.38 -10.21 38.71
CA SER A 634 -5.58 -11.18 39.50
C SER A 634 -4.16 -10.68 39.75
N LEU A 635 -3.56 -9.96 38.77
CA LEU A 635 -2.25 -9.33 38.93
C LEU A 635 -2.27 -8.23 40.01
N ALA A 636 -3.35 -7.46 40.12
CA ALA A 636 -3.53 -6.51 41.22
C ALA A 636 -3.69 -7.20 42.59
N GLN A 637 -4.51 -8.26 42.64
CA GLN A 637 -4.68 -9.10 43.84
C GLN A 637 -3.37 -9.76 44.29
N GLU A 638 -2.49 -10.10 43.34
CA GLU A 638 -1.14 -10.61 43.61
C GLU A 638 -0.19 -9.58 44.21
N ILE A 639 -0.36 -8.29 43.91
CA ILE A 639 0.54 -7.23 44.41
C ILE A 639 0.13 -6.80 45.83
N GLN A 640 -1.17 -6.81 46.17
CA GLN A 640 -1.69 -6.48 47.50
C GLN A 640 -0.96 -7.20 48.68
N PRO A 641 -0.78 -8.54 48.70
CA PRO A 641 -0.09 -9.22 49.80
C PRO A 641 1.42 -8.98 49.79
N LYS A 642 2.03 -8.72 48.61
CA LYS A 642 3.45 -8.37 48.50
C LYS A 642 3.71 -7.00 49.15
N LEU A 643 2.81 -6.04 48.91
CA LEU A 643 2.87 -4.70 49.50
C LEU A 643 2.54 -4.72 51.01
N GLN A 644 1.59 -5.55 51.44
CA GLN A 644 1.33 -5.82 52.86
C GLN A 644 2.57 -6.34 53.59
N ALA A 645 3.26 -7.34 53.03
CA ALA A 645 4.46 -7.92 53.65
C ALA A 645 5.63 -6.90 53.76
N VAL A 646 5.75 -5.98 52.80
CA VAL A 646 6.74 -4.88 52.89
C VAL A 646 6.34 -3.86 53.97
N LEU A 647 5.04 -3.52 54.09
CA LEU A 647 4.52 -2.67 55.15
C LEU A 647 4.75 -3.28 56.54
N GLU A 648 4.53 -4.59 56.70
CA GLU A 648 4.79 -5.32 57.96
C GLU A 648 6.29 -5.35 58.31
N GLN A 649 7.18 -5.51 57.32
CA GLN A 649 8.64 -5.42 57.54
C GLN A 649 9.09 -4.02 58.01
N ILE A 650 8.48 -2.95 57.49
CA ILE A 650 8.71 -1.59 57.96
C ILE A 650 8.21 -1.43 59.40
N GLN A 651 6.97 -1.85 59.70
CA GLN A 651 6.37 -1.71 61.03
C GLN A 651 7.08 -2.55 62.10
N ALA A 652 7.57 -3.74 61.75
CA ALA A 652 8.35 -4.61 62.64
C ALA A 652 9.79 -4.11 62.89
N LYS A 653 10.28 -3.12 62.13
CA LYS A 653 11.64 -2.54 62.20
C LYS A 653 12.78 -3.57 62.02
N THR A 654 12.48 -4.77 61.52
CA THR A 654 13.40 -5.92 61.45
C THR A 654 14.43 -5.77 60.34
N GLY A 655 15.65 -5.34 60.68
CA GLY A 655 16.79 -5.29 59.74
C GLY A 655 16.59 -4.30 58.58
N ALA A 656 15.69 -3.32 58.73
CA ALA A 656 15.18 -2.53 57.62
C ALA A 656 16.25 -1.63 56.97
N ASN A 657 16.51 -1.89 55.69
CA ASN A 657 17.05 -0.93 54.73
C ASN A 657 15.86 -0.17 54.13
N LEU A 658 15.46 0.93 54.76
CA LEU A 658 14.28 1.71 54.36
C LEU A 658 14.32 2.17 52.88
N PRO A 659 15.47 2.62 52.32
CA PRO A 659 15.58 2.88 50.89
C PRO A 659 15.17 1.68 50.00
N ARG A 660 15.54 0.45 50.37
CA ARG A 660 15.15 -0.77 49.63
C ARG A 660 13.66 -1.11 49.81
N ALA A 661 13.10 -0.87 51.00
CA ALA A 661 11.67 -1.05 51.24
C ALA A 661 10.83 -0.02 50.46
N LEU A 662 11.23 1.26 50.47
CA LEU A 662 10.64 2.30 49.62
C LEU A 662 10.76 1.95 48.14
N GLN A 663 11.91 1.47 47.66
CA GLN A 663 12.08 1.05 46.27
C GLN A 663 11.10 -0.08 45.88
N ALA A 664 10.81 -1.01 46.77
CA ALA A 664 9.81 -2.05 46.55
C ALA A 664 8.36 -1.50 46.54
N VAL A 665 8.03 -0.58 47.46
CA VAL A 665 6.73 0.12 47.48
C VAL A 665 6.54 0.94 46.20
N ASP A 666 7.55 1.68 45.76
CA ASP A 666 7.53 2.49 44.54
C ASP A 666 7.49 1.61 43.28
N GLN A 667 8.18 0.47 43.25
CA GLN A 667 8.07 -0.50 42.15
C GLN A 667 6.63 -1.01 42.04
N HIS A 668 6.08 -1.53 43.14
CA HIS A 668 4.73 -2.09 43.15
C HIS A 668 3.67 -1.02 42.84
N GLU A 669 3.77 0.20 43.41
CA GLU A 669 2.85 1.30 43.06
C GLU A 669 2.90 1.61 41.55
N ASN A 670 4.08 1.56 40.92
CA ASN A 670 4.19 1.76 39.47
C ASN A 670 3.63 0.57 38.65
N GLU A 671 3.78 -0.67 39.11
CA GLU A 671 3.12 -1.85 38.52
C GLU A 671 1.59 -1.68 38.56
N ILE A 672 1.04 -1.38 39.74
CA ILE A 672 -0.39 -1.09 39.96
C ILE A 672 -0.87 0.07 39.08
N ARG A 673 -0.13 1.18 39.02
CA ARG A 673 -0.45 2.33 38.14
C ARG A 673 -0.44 1.96 36.65
N THR A 674 0.29 0.91 36.22
CA THR A 674 0.16 0.40 34.85
C THR A 674 -1.09 -0.46 34.67
N VAL A 675 -1.41 -1.34 35.62
CA VAL A 675 -2.66 -2.12 35.63
C VAL A 675 -3.89 -1.21 35.62
N GLU A 676 -3.92 -0.16 36.44
CA GLU A 676 -4.98 0.86 36.46
C GLU A 676 -5.18 1.52 35.08
N ARG A 677 -4.09 1.89 34.39
CA ARG A 677 -4.14 2.49 33.05
C ARG A 677 -4.69 1.50 32.01
N TYR A 678 -4.22 0.25 32.04
CA TYR A 678 -4.70 -0.79 31.13
C TYR A 678 -6.17 -1.12 31.36
N LEU A 679 -6.61 -1.30 32.60
CA LEU A 679 -8.02 -1.51 32.92
C LEU A 679 -8.88 -0.31 32.56
N THR A 680 -8.38 0.93 32.68
CA THR A 680 -9.10 2.13 32.21
C THR A 680 -9.29 2.10 30.69
N GLN A 681 -8.25 1.75 29.92
CA GLN A 681 -8.36 1.57 28.47
C GLN A 681 -9.33 0.43 28.09
N LEU A 682 -9.25 -0.72 28.76
CA LEU A 682 -10.10 -1.88 28.48
C LEU A 682 -11.58 -1.63 28.84
N ARG A 683 -11.88 -0.79 29.84
CA ARG A 683 -13.26 -0.36 30.18
C ARG A 683 -13.95 0.45 29.07
N GLU A 684 -13.21 1.12 28.19
CA GLU A 684 -13.80 1.80 27.02
C GLU A 684 -14.40 0.79 26.02
N PHE A 685 -13.86 -0.43 25.99
CA PHE A 685 -14.33 -1.52 25.14
C PHE A 685 -15.38 -2.39 25.83
N SER A 686 -15.30 -2.62 27.15
CA SER A 686 -16.25 -3.53 27.82
C SER A 686 -17.71 -3.08 27.68
N ARG A 687 -17.96 -1.76 27.72
CA ARG A 687 -19.29 -1.16 27.46
C ARG A 687 -19.80 -1.34 26.02
N LYS A 688 -18.93 -1.67 25.06
CA LYS A 688 -19.28 -1.83 23.63
C LYS A 688 -19.45 -3.29 23.22
N PHE A 689 -18.76 -4.21 23.90
CA PHE A 689 -18.88 -5.67 23.71
C PHE A 689 -19.84 -6.32 24.72
N ASP A 690 -20.62 -5.54 25.50
CA ASP A 690 -21.49 -5.95 26.61
C ASP A 690 -20.81 -6.92 27.61
N VAL A 691 -19.59 -6.56 28.00
CA VAL A 691 -18.71 -7.38 28.84
C VAL A 691 -18.89 -7.02 30.33
N GLN A 692 -19.49 -7.96 31.06
CA GLN A 692 -19.79 -7.86 32.49
C GLN A 692 -18.60 -8.32 33.36
N PHE A 693 -17.68 -7.39 33.67
CA PHE A 693 -16.54 -7.64 34.57
C PHE A 693 -16.75 -6.98 35.95
N SER A 694 -16.17 -7.56 37.00
CA SER A 694 -16.36 -7.17 38.40
C SER A 694 -15.56 -5.92 38.81
N GLU A 695 -15.88 -4.76 38.21
CA GLU A 695 -15.18 -3.48 38.44
C GLU A 695 -15.10 -3.09 39.93
N THR A 696 -16.08 -3.50 40.74
CA THR A 696 -16.10 -3.32 42.20
C THR A 696 -14.90 -3.96 42.89
N THR A 697 -14.52 -5.19 42.52
CA THR A 697 -13.39 -5.91 43.13
C THR A 697 -12.07 -5.23 42.83
N PHE A 698 -11.88 -4.75 41.59
CA PHE A 698 -10.67 -4.02 41.23
C PHE A 698 -10.56 -2.68 41.98
N ARG A 699 -11.67 -1.94 42.10
CA ARG A 699 -11.67 -0.67 42.87
C ARG A 699 -11.29 -0.92 44.33
N GLN A 700 -11.91 -1.90 44.98
CA GLN A 700 -11.58 -2.30 46.36
C GLN A 700 -10.10 -2.66 46.53
N VAL A 701 -9.53 -3.44 45.61
CA VAL A 701 -8.10 -3.81 45.63
C VAL A 701 -7.20 -2.59 45.40
N SER A 702 -7.51 -1.73 44.42
CA SER A 702 -6.76 -0.48 44.14
C SER A 702 -6.78 0.49 45.32
N ASP A 703 -7.95 0.72 45.94
CA ASP A 703 -8.12 1.63 47.06
C ASP A 703 -7.39 1.13 48.32
N LEU A 704 -7.48 -0.18 48.62
CA LEU A 704 -6.74 -0.82 49.72
C LEU A 704 -5.22 -0.76 49.50
N ILE A 705 -4.76 -1.00 48.27
CA ILE A 705 -3.36 -0.85 47.88
C ILE A 705 -2.87 0.59 48.06
N ARG A 706 -3.67 1.59 47.67
CA ARG A 706 -3.34 3.02 47.85
C ARG A 706 -3.26 3.38 49.34
N GLN A 707 -4.14 2.80 50.16
CA GLN A 707 -4.06 2.88 51.62
C GLN A 707 -2.75 2.27 52.15
N GLN A 708 -2.40 1.05 51.76
CA GLN A 708 -1.13 0.40 52.15
C GLN A 708 0.11 1.21 51.72
N VAL A 709 0.14 1.75 50.50
CA VAL A 709 1.24 2.61 50.01
C VAL A 709 1.38 3.89 50.86
N SER A 710 0.26 4.53 51.22
CA SER A 710 0.29 5.73 52.08
C SER A 710 0.72 5.41 53.51
N GLN A 711 0.25 4.30 54.08
CA GLN A 711 0.67 3.79 55.39
C GLN A 711 2.15 3.43 55.42
N ALA A 712 2.67 2.73 54.41
CA ALA A 712 4.10 2.38 54.31
C ALA A 712 4.98 3.63 54.18
N ARG A 713 4.57 4.62 53.36
CA ARG A 713 5.27 5.90 53.25
C ARG A 713 5.21 6.74 54.53
N GLN A 714 4.14 6.63 55.32
CA GLN A 714 4.07 7.32 56.61
C GLN A 714 4.92 6.61 57.67
N ALA A 715 4.82 5.28 57.79
CA ALA A 715 5.65 4.49 58.70
C ALA A 715 7.17 4.67 58.44
N VAL A 716 7.58 4.80 57.17
CA VAL A 716 8.97 5.16 56.83
C VAL A 716 9.34 6.55 57.30
N LYS A 717 8.47 7.57 57.18
CA LYS A 717 8.75 8.90 57.75
C LYS A 717 8.91 8.82 59.26
N ASP A 718 7.94 8.20 59.94
CA ASP A 718 7.90 8.07 61.40
C ASP A 718 9.11 7.28 61.92
N GLU A 719 9.59 6.27 61.19
CA GLU A 719 10.83 5.57 61.52
C GLU A 719 12.07 6.44 61.24
N THR A 720 12.14 7.18 60.13
CA THR A 720 13.28 8.09 59.86
C THR A 720 13.37 9.23 60.87
N THR A 721 12.26 9.78 61.35
CA THR A 721 12.27 10.80 62.41
C THR A 721 12.69 10.19 63.74
N GLN A 722 12.12 9.04 64.14
CA GLN A 722 12.54 8.34 65.37
C GLN A 722 14.03 7.97 65.37
N ARG A 723 14.57 7.46 64.25
CA ARG A 723 16.01 7.16 64.12
C ARG A 723 16.87 8.43 64.14
N ALA A 724 16.39 9.54 63.58
CA ALA A 724 17.10 10.82 63.63
C ALA A 724 17.09 11.42 65.05
N GLU A 725 15.96 11.40 65.74
CA GLU A 725 15.82 11.82 67.15
C GLU A 725 16.73 11.01 68.07
N ALA A 726 16.76 9.68 67.91
CA ALA A 726 17.64 8.80 68.68
C ALA A 726 19.13 9.11 68.46
N ARG A 727 19.54 9.38 67.21
CA ARG A 727 20.92 9.81 66.89
C ARG A 727 21.24 11.20 67.44
N ASN A 728 20.29 12.13 67.36
CA ASN A 728 20.44 13.47 67.92
C ASN A 728 20.59 13.42 69.46
N ALA A 729 19.90 12.51 70.13
CA ALA A 729 20.09 12.23 71.56
C ALA A 729 21.47 11.65 71.86
N VAL A 730 21.91 10.60 71.13
CA VAL A 730 23.25 9.99 71.31
C VAL A 730 24.38 11.00 71.09
N ILE A 731 24.25 11.92 70.11
CA ILE A 731 25.24 12.98 69.92
C ILE A 731 25.23 13.97 71.08
N ARG A 732 24.06 14.48 71.51
CA ARG A 732 23.98 15.41 72.66
C ARG A 732 24.51 14.80 73.97
N GLU A 733 24.37 13.49 74.15
CA GLU A 733 24.97 12.78 75.28
C GLU A 733 26.49 12.64 75.13
N ALA A 734 26.98 12.29 73.93
CA ALA A 734 28.41 12.26 73.63
C ALA A 734 29.09 13.64 73.81
N GLU A 735 28.41 14.74 73.44
CA GLU A 735 28.90 16.11 73.59
C GLU A 735 29.18 16.52 75.04
N SER A 736 28.33 16.05 75.98
CA SER A 736 28.50 16.35 77.41
C SER A 736 29.55 15.45 78.06
N LEU A 737 29.55 14.15 77.74
CA LEU A 737 30.56 13.18 78.20
C LEU A 737 31.99 13.56 77.76
N ALA A 738 32.15 14.20 76.60
CA ALA A 738 33.45 14.65 76.09
C ALA A 738 34.20 15.62 77.02
N LEU A 739 33.47 16.42 77.81
CA LEU A 739 34.05 17.34 78.81
C LEU A 739 34.08 16.77 80.23
N SER A 740 33.49 15.59 80.47
CA SER A 740 33.50 14.92 81.77
C SER A 740 34.92 14.68 82.31
N ALA A 741 35.06 14.65 83.63
CA ALA A 741 36.28 14.24 84.33
C ALA A 741 36.18 12.80 84.90
N ASP A 742 35.01 12.16 84.80
CA ASP A 742 34.77 10.80 85.29
C ASP A 742 35.18 9.78 84.23
N TRP A 743 36.50 9.62 84.04
CA TRP A 743 37.10 8.96 82.88
C TRP A 743 36.57 7.56 82.59
N ASP A 744 36.56 6.67 83.59
CA ASP A 744 36.24 5.26 83.38
C ASP A 744 34.73 5.04 83.17
N ALA A 745 33.89 5.76 83.91
CA ALA A 745 32.45 5.78 83.70
C ALA A 745 32.07 6.36 82.33
N SER A 746 32.71 7.47 81.93
CA SER A 746 32.46 8.10 80.63
C SER A 746 32.96 7.22 79.49
N ARG A 747 34.11 6.53 79.65
CA ARG A 747 34.64 5.56 78.67
C ARG A 747 33.69 4.37 78.49
N ALA A 748 33.18 3.79 79.57
CA ALA A 748 32.15 2.75 79.49
C ALA A 748 30.88 3.25 78.78
N ARG A 749 30.42 4.44 79.12
CA ARG A 749 29.23 5.06 78.50
C ARG A 749 29.43 5.37 77.01
N PHE A 750 30.64 5.73 76.57
CA PHE A 750 30.96 5.88 75.15
C PHE A 750 30.84 4.56 74.37
N GLU A 751 31.15 3.40 74.97
CA GLU A 751 30.92 2.09 74.33
C GLU A 751 29.42 1.72 74.28
N GLU A 752 28.66 2.04 75.33
CA GLU A 752 27.19 1.91 75.31
C GLU A 752 26.57 2.76 74.21
N LEU A 753 26.95 4.03 74.11
CA LEU A 753 26.50 4.94 73.05
C LEU A 753 26.94 4.46 71.66
N ALA A 754 28.17 3.95 71.50
CA ALA A 754 28.63 3.38 70.24
C ALA A 754 27.85 2.11 69.85
N ASN A 755 27.31 1.35 70.80
CA ASN A 755 26.45 0.21 70.54
C ASN A 755 25.01 0.64 70.20
N THR A 756 24.45 1.62 70.92
CA THR A 756 23.17 2.27 70.57
C THR A 756 23.21 2.91 69.18
N TRP A 757 24.34 3.52 68.80
CA TRP A 757 24.56 4.08 67.47
C TRP A 757 24.48 3.02 66.36
N LYS A 758 25.08 1.85 66.59
CA LYS A 758 25.03 0.70 65.65
C LYS A 758 23.62 0.12 65.55
N THR A 759 22.89 -0.02 66.67
CA THR A 759 21.54 -0.62 66.69
C THR A 759 20.45 0.31 66.15
N THR A 760 20.63 1.64 66.25
CA THR A 760 19.71 2.65 65.66
C THR A 760 19.68 2.59 64.12
N GLY A 761 20.70 1.99 63.50
CA GLY A 761 20.76 1.75 62.06
C GLY A 761 20.99 3.02 61.22
N SER A 762 20.80 2.89 59.91
CA SER A 762 20.98 3.98 58.93
C SER A 762 19.70 4.79 58.73
N LEU A 763 19.81 6.09 58.43
CA LEU A 763 18.69 6.93 57.98
C LEU A 763 18.44 6.80 56.47
N GLY A 764 19.41 6.27 55.72
CA GLY A 764 19.37 6.21 54.25
C GLY A 764 19.67 7.56 53.58
N GLN A 765 20.27 8.50 54.32
CA GLN A 765 20.53 9.87 53.90
C GLN A 765 22.03 10.11 53.71
N PRO A 766 22.48 10.98 52.77
CA PRO A 766 23.90 11.29 52.61
C PRO A 766 24.52 11.90 53.89
N GLN A 767 23.68 12.54 54.72
CA GLN A 767 24.05 13.08 56.03
C GLN A 767 24.48 12.00 57.05
N ASP A 768 24.10 10.72 56.88
CA ASP A 768 24.52 9.62 57.74
C ASP A 768 26.05 9.57 57.90
N SER A 769 26.77 9.82 56.81
CA SER A 769 28.24 9.87 56.79
C SER A 769 28.83 11.02 57.63
N LEU A 770 28.07 12.12 57.80
CA LEU A 770 28.47 13.30 58.54
C LEU A 770 28.13 13.15 60.03
N PHE A 771 26.97 12.56 60.35
CA PHE A 771 26.60 12.19 61.72
C PHE A 771 27.60 11.17 62.31
N ASN A 772 27.96 10.12 61.56
CA ASN A 772 28.99 9.16 61.97
C ASN A 772 30.35 9.85 62.21
N LEU A 773 30.75 10.76 61.32
CA LEU A 773 31.99 11.54 61.44
C LEU A 773 32.01 12.37 62.73
N VAL A 774 30.92 13.06 63.04
CA VAL A 774 30.80 13.86 64.27
C VAL A 774 30.98 12.96 65.51
N PHE A 775 30.21 11.87 65.61
CA PHE A 775 30.23 10.99 66.78
C PHE A 775 31.65 10.44 67.05
N GLU A 776 32.33 9.93 66.03
CA GLU A 776 33.70 9.41 66.19
C GLU A 776 34.74 10.51 66.45
N ASN A 777 34.54 11.75 65.99
CA ASN A 777 35.42 12.88 66.37
C ASN A 777 35.19 13.35 67.82
N ILE A 778 33.95 13.27 68.34
CA ILE A 778 33.66 13.53 69.75
C ILE A 778 34.30 12.45 70.64
N ARG A 779 34.13 11.17 70.27
CA ARG A 779 34.72 10.03 70.98
C ARG A 779 36.24 10.04 70.96
N SER A 780 36.86 10.28 69.80
CA SER A 780 38.33 10.32 69.69
C SER A 780 38.96 11.56 70.36
N PHE A 781 38.24 12.68 70.46
CA PHE A 781 38.61 13.81 71.30
C PHE A 781 38.63 13.42 72.80
N PHE A 782 37.58 12.75 73.30
CA PHE A 782 37.55 12.25 74.67
C PHE A 782 38.67 11.24 74.96
N LEU A 783 38.88 10.27 74.06
CA LEU A 783 39.94 9.27 74.21
C LEU A 783 41.33 9.91 74.24
N SER A 784 41.64 10.81 73.30
CA SER A 784 42.91 11.55 73.27
C SER A 784 43.10 12.40 74.54
N ARG A 785 42.03 13.03 75.05
CA ARG A 785 42.05 13.76 76.33
C ARG A 785 42.37 12.81 77.50
N SER A 786 41.80 11.60 77.52
CA SER A 786 42.08 10.58 78.54
C SER A 786 43.50 10.03 78.47
N GLU A 787 44.06 9.79 77.27
CA GLU A 787 45.44 9.34 77.07
C GLU A 787 46.47 10.43 77.39
N CYS A 788 46.09 11.71 77.30
CA CYS A 788 46.93 12.84 77.70
C CYS A 788 46.91 13.10 79.22
N ARG A 789 45.91 12.61 79.97
CA ARG A 789 45.90 12.66 81.45
C ARG A 789 47.07 11.87 82.03
N GLU A 790 47.37 10.72 81.44
CA GLU A 790 48.43 9.80 81.89
C GLU A 790 49.86 10.32 81.61
N LYS A 791 49.98 11.44 80.86
CA LYS A 791 51.25 12.03 80.43
C LYS A 791 51.42 13.40 81.08
N ALA A 792 52.39 13.53 81.99
CA ALA A 792 52.68 14.78 82.68
C ALA A 792 53.15 15.87 81.70
N CYS A 793 52.23 16.74 81.29
CA CYS A 793 52.44 17.75 80.25
C CYS A 793 52.98 19.07 80.83
N SER A 794 54.07 19.59 80.25
CA SER A 794 54.75 20.81 80.68
C SER A 794 53.96 22.10 80.39
N SER A 795 54.33 23.21 81.02
CA SER A 795 53.69 24.51 80.80
C SER A 795 53.77 24.95 79.32
N ASP A 796 54.93 24.79 78.70
CA ASP A 796 55.16 25.15 77.29
C ASP A 796 54.33 24.30 76.32
N GLU A 797 54.14 23.02 76.62
CA GLU A 797 53.29 22.13 75.82
C GLU A 797 51.81 22.48 75.96
N LYS A 798 51.34 22.76 77.18
CA LYS A 798 49.97 23.28 77.41
C LYS A 798 49.73 24.56 76.61
N MET A 799 50.68 25.50 76.61
CA MET A 799 50.61 26.74 75.82
C MET A 799 50.61 26.47 74.31
N LYS A 800 51.43 25.54 73.82
CA LYS A 800 51.43 25.11 72.39
C LYS A 800 50.08 24.51 72.00
N ILE A 801 49.51 23.63 72.82
CA ILE A 801 48.20 23.00 72.60
C ILE A 801 47.07 24.03 72.62
N GLN A 802 47.07 24.96 73.58
CA GLN A 802 46.07 26.02 73.68
C GLN A 802 46.12 26.95 72.45
N ASN A 803 47.33 27.37 72.04
CA ASN A 803 47.51 28.19 70.84
C ASN A 803 47.10 27.42 69.58
N ARG A 804 47.41 26.12 69.45
CA ARG A 804 46.95 25.32 68.31
C ARG A 804 45.42 25.21 68.27
N ARG A 805 44.74 25.06 69.41
CA ARG A 805 43.27 25.15 69.46
C ARG A 805 42.77 26.52 68.99
N LYS A 806 43.38 27.62 69.42
CA LYS A 806 43.02 28.97 68.92
C LYS A 806 43.15 29.06 67.39
N GLU A 807 44.23 28.56 66.80
CA GLU A 807 44.40 28.48 65.33
C GLU A 807 43.31 27.65 64.64
N LEU A 808 42.93 26.50 65.20
CA LEU A 808 41.88 25.64 64.63
C LEU A 808 40.48 26.27 64.72
N LEU A 809 40.19 27.10 65.73
CA LEU A 809 38.94 27.88 65.76
C LEU A 809 38.97 29.02 64.73
N LEU A 810 40.13 29.64 64.50
CA LEU A 810 40.32 30.68 63.48
C LEU A 810 40.19 30.14 62.06
N SER A 811 40.64 28.90 61.79
CA SER A 811 40.45 28.27 60.48
C SER A 811 38.99 27.87 60.22
N LEU A 812 38.25 27.40 61.22
CA LEU A 812 36.81 27.13 61.09
C LEU A 812 36.00 28.42 60.84
N GLU A 813 36.35 29.53 61.50
CA GLU A 813 35.76 30.85 61.24
C GLU A 813 36.13 31.38 59.84
N ALA A 814 37.37 31.15 59.37
CA ALA A 814 37.77 31.49 57.99
C ALA A 814 36.99 30.68 56.93
N LEU A 815 36.81 29.37 57.14
CA LEU A 815 36.01 28.52 56.25
C LEU A 815 34.53 28.93 56.23
N ALA A 816 33.97 29.35 57.36
CA ALA A 816 32.57 29.79 57.45
C ALA A 816 32.27 31.05 56.63
N ARG A 817 33.25 31.93 56.47
CA ARG A 817 33.15 33.11 55.60
C ARG A 817 33.05 32.74 54.12
N PHE A 818 33.59 31.59 53.70
CA PHE A 818 33.39 31.06 52.34
C PHE A 818 32.08 30.29 52.18
N SER A 819 31.65 29.52 53.18
CA SER A 819 30.36 28.81 53.11
C SER A 819 29.13 29.72 53.24
N LYS A 820 29.35 30.99 53.67
CA LYS A 820 28.30 31.93 54.09
C LYS A 820 27.48 31.41 55.28
N ALA A 821 28.09 30.60 56.13
CA ALA A 821 27.50 30.19 57.39
C ALA A 821 27.47 31.37 58.39
N GLU A 822 26.59 31.28 59.39
CA GLU A 822 26.48 32.27 60.46
C GLU A 822 27.83 32.49 61.18
N THR A 823 28.14 33.76 61.44
CA THR A 823 29.32 34.18 62.19
C THR A 823 28.96 34.33 63.68
N PHE A 824 29.75 33.70 64.54
CA PHE A 824 29.59 33.78 66.00
C PHE A 824 30.82 34.44 66.62
N PRO A 825 30.68 35.19 67.73
CA PRO A 825 31.82 35.79 68.42
C PRO A 825 32.80 34.70 68.89
N LEU A 826 34.10 34.92 68.66
CA LEU A 826 35.15 34.00 69.12
C LEU A 826 35.18 33.92 70.66
N PRO A 827 35.48 32.75 71.24
CA PRO A 827 35.59 32.55 72.69
C PRO A 827 36.93 33.08 73.25
N PHE A 828 37.48 34.14 72.67
CA PHE A 828 38.75 34.74 73.06
C PHE A 828 38.54 36.05 73.83
N LEU A 829 39.58 36.55 74.52
CA LEU A 829 39.55 37.88 75.14
C LEU A 829 39.49 38.98 74.06
N GLU A 830 39.09 40.20 74.42
CA GLU A 830 38.84 41.26 73.43
C GLU A 830 40.10 41.68 72.66
N GLU A 831 41.24 41.77 73.35
CA GLU A 831 42.56 41.98 72.72
C GLU A 831 42.92 40.87 71.73
N GLU A 832 42.57 39.62 72.05
CA GLU A 832 42.79 38.46 71.18
C GLU A 832 41.83 38.49 69.98
N ARG A 833 40.58 38.95 70.14
CA ARG A 833 39.59 39.12 69.06
C ARG A 833 40.03 40.18 68.04
N ALA A 834 40.68 41.26 68.49
CA ALA A 834 41.27 42.26 67.61
C ALA A 834 42.37 41.62 66.72
N ARG A 835 43.30 40.88 67.33
CA ARG A 835 44.41 40.20 66.61
C ARG A 835 43.91 39.05 65.71
N ALA A 836 42.89 38.32 66.17
CA ALA A 836 42.24 37.23 65.45
C ALA A 836 41.69 37.65 64.07
N SER A 837 41.15 38.86 63.95
CA SER A 837 40.53 39.35 62.72
C SER A 837 41.52 39.38 61.54
N GLY A 838 42.78 39.76 61.77
CA GLY A 838 43.84 39.68 60.76
C GLY A 838 44.19 38.24 60.39
N LYS A 839 44.29 37.33 61.37
CA LYS A 839 44.62 35.92 61.14
C LYS A 839 43.51 35.17 60.39
N ILE A 840 42.24 35.53 60.59
CA ILE A 840 41.12 35.00 59.80
C ILE A 840 41.21 35.44 58.33
N LEU A 841 41.67 36.66 58.04
CA LEU A 841 41.88 37.12 56.66
C LEU A 841 43.05 36.36 56.00
N GLU A 842 44.16 36.17 56.70
CA GLU A 842 45.32 35.39 56.24
C GLU A 842 44.94 33.93 55.91
N LEU A 843 44.30 33.24 56.88
CA LEU A 843 43.76 31.90 56.67
C LEU A 843 42.69 31.90 55.58
N GLY A 844 41.92 32.99 55.47
CA GLY A 844 40.96 33.25 54.40
C GLY A 844 41.60 33.16 53.03
N PHE A 845 42.63 33.97 52.75
CA PHE A 845 43.36 33.93 51.47
C PHE A 845 43.98 32.56 51.19
N LYS A 846 44.55 31.89 52.21
CA LYS A 846 45.08 30.53 52.09
C LYS A 846 44.01 29.53 51.64
N TYR A 847 42.83 29.55 52.26
CA TYR A 847 41.73 28.67 51.87
C TYR A 847 41.13 29.06 50.52
N ASN A 848 41.03 30.35 50.17
CA ASN A 848 40.56 30.80 48.85
C ASN A 848 41.39 30.19 47.70
N GLN A 849 42.72 30.14 47.85
CA GLN A 849 43.62 29.49 46.90
C GLN A 849 43.31 27.99 46.75
N ILE A 850 43.14 27.28 47.88
CA ILE A 850 42.92 25.83 47.94
C ILE A 850 41.52 25.41 47.44
N LEU A 851 40.51 26.24 47.66
CA LEU A 851 39.08 25.92 47.47
C LEU A 851 38.51 26.37 46.11
N SER A 852 39.34 26.92 45.24
CA SER A 852 38.94 27.61 44.00
C SER A 852 38.28 26.73 42.92
N LEU A 853 38.34 25.40 43.03
CA LEU A 853 37.81 24.44 42.05
C LEU A 853 36.45 23.82 42.46
N ASP A 854 36.33 23.33 43.68
CA ASP A 854 35.03 23.00 44.31
C ASP A 854 35.00 23.55 45.75
N PRO A 855 34.31 24.67 46.00
CA PRO A 855 34.20 25.24 47.33
C PRO A 855 33.47 24.34 48.33
N LYS A 856 32.49 23.52 47.91
CA LYS A 856 31.67 22.72 48.83
C LYS A 856 32.39 21.45 49.28
N GLU A 857 32.92 20.67 48.35
CA GLU A 857 33.71 19.48 48.70
C GLU A 857 35.01 19.89 49.39
N GLY A 858 35.65 20.99 48.95
CA GLY A 858 36.82 21.55 49.59
C GLY A 858 36.57 21.97 51.05
N ILE A 859 35.50 22.72 51.34
CA ILE A 859 35.15 23.11 52.72
C ILE A 859 34.88 21.87 53.58
N LEU A 860 34.18 20.87 53.05
CA LEU A 860 33.94 19.60 53.75
C LEU A 860 35.26 18.86 54.07
N LYS A 861 36.22 18.87 53.12
CA LYS A 861 37.52 18.22 53.25
C LYS A 861 38.43 18.92 54.27
N GLU A 862 38.50 20.25 54.25
CA GLU A 862 39.28 21.01 55.24
C GLU A 862 38.62 20.99 56.63
N THR A 863 37.28 21.01 56.72
CA THR A 863 36.55 20.82 57.99
C THR A 863 36.87 19.44 58.59
N LYS A 864 36.83 18.37 57.79
CA LYS A 864 37.24 17.01 58.20
C LYS A 864 38.67 16.96 58.75
N LYS A 865 39.64 17.62 58.09
CA LYS A 865 41.01 17.72 58.61
C LYS A 865 41.03 18.40 59.97
N ILE A 866 40.42 19.58 60.09
CA ILE A 866 40.39 20.35 61.35
C ILE A 866 39.75 19.54 62.48
N MET A 867 38.67 18.79 62.22
CA MET A 867 38.08 17.90 63.22
C MET A 867 39.08 16.84 63.71
N THR A 868 39.78 16.15 62.79
CA THR A 868 40.79 15.14 63.17
C THR A 868 42.03 15.74 63.83
N GLU A 869 42.42 16.97 63.49
CA GLU A 869 43.50 17.69 64.18
C GLU A 869 43.08 18.15 65.57
N TRP A 870 41.82 18.58 65.74
CA TRP A 870 41.24 18.99 67.02
C TRP A 870 41.13 17.82 67.99
N ALA A 871 40.62 16.68 67.52
CA ALA A 871 40.47 15.47 68.32
C ALA A 871 41.83 14.97 68.87
N ARG A 872 42.92 15.13 68.10
CA ARG A 872 44.29 14.78 68.51
C ARG A 872 44.94 15.75 69.50
N GLN A 873 44.33 16.89 69.83
CA GLN A 873 44.92 17.83 70.79
C GLN A 873 44.67 17.38 72.24
N GLY A 874 45.72 17.35 73.06
CA GLY A 874 45.64 17.03 74.50
C GLY A 874 45.06 18.14 75.38
N MET A 875 45.38 18.16 76.67
CA MET A 875 44.98 19.22 77.62
C MET A 875 45.82 20.50 77.42
N PRO A 876 45.27 21.73 77.63
CA PRO A 876 44.83 22.21 78.94
C PRO A 876 43.33 22.54 79.04
N GLU A 877 42.85 22.86 80.25
CA GLU A 877 41.42 22.88 80.60
C GLU A 877 40.79 24.28 80.73
N ASP A 878 41.58 25.32 80.98
CA ASP A 878 41.14 26.60 81.60
C ASP A 878 40.00 27.36 80.90
N ARG A 879 39.76 27.11 79.60
CA ARG A 879 38.63 27.66 78.81
C ARG A 879 37.95 26.61 77.91
N MET A 880 38.13 25.32 78.20
CA MET A 880 37.69 24.24 77.32
C MET A 880 36.18 24.18 77.05
N PRO A 881 35.27 24.45 78.01
CA PRO A 881 33.84 24.48 77.72
C PRO A 881 33.44 25.50 76.65
N GLU A 882 34.01 26.72 76.71
CA GLU A 882 33.74 27.78 75.72
C GLU A 882 34.29 27.42 74.34
N TYR A 883 35.49 26.84 74.30
CA TYR A 883 36.19 26.46 73.07
C TYR A 883 35.49 25.27 72.40
N TRP A 884 35.01 24.30 73.18
CA TRP A 884 34.23 23.14 72.73
C TRP A 884 32.87 23.54 72.17
N ALA A 885 32.13 24.41 72.88
CA ALA A 885 30.83 24.91 72.42
C ALA A 885 30.94 25.68 71.10
N PHE A 886 31.97 26.54 70.94
CA PHE A 886 32.21 27.24 69.68
C PHE A 886 32.65 26.28 68.55
N TYR A 887 33.54 25.32 68.85
CA TYR A 887 34.01 24.30 67.91
C TYR A 887 32.83 23.50 67.33
N LEU A 888 32.02 22.87 68.19
CA LEU A 888 30.87 22.07 67.78
C LEU A 888 29.87 22.89 66.97
N LYS A 889 29.46 24.06 67.48
CA LYS A 889 28.51 24.95 66.79
C LYS A 889 29.02 25.32 65.38
N ARG A 890 30.33 25.49 65.20
CA ARG A 890 30.90 25.81 63.88
C ARG A 890 31.03 24.60 62.97
N VAL A 891 31.39 23.43 63.50
CA VAL A 891 31.40 22.16 62.76
C VAL A 891 30.00 21.86 62.22
N TYR A 892 28.93 22.02 63.02
CA TYR A 892 27.56 21.80 62.54
C TYR A 892 27.15 22.78 61.45
N ALA A 893 27.47 24.07 61.61
CA ALA A 893 27.19 25.08 60.59
C ALA A 893 27.95 24.84 59.26
N LEU A 894 29.16 24.26 59.31
CA LEU A 894 29.96 23.92 58.13
C LEU A 894 29.53 22.59 57.47
N LEU A 895 29.12 21.60 58.26
CA LEU A 895 28.62 20.31 57.76
C LEU A 895 27.14 20.36 57.32
N GLY A 896 26.43 21.47 57.60
CA GLY A 896 25.01 21.62 57.31
C GLY A 896 24.08 20.81 58.22
N ILE A 897 24.61 20.29 59.34
CA ILE A 897 23.85 19.50 60.32
C ILE A 897 22.96 20.44 61.13
N ARG A 898 21.69 20.06 61.28
CA ARG A 898 20.69 20.74 62.12
C ARG A 898 20.02 19.68 63.00
N PHE A 899 19.75 20.04 64.26
CA PHE A 899 19.17 19.18 65.29
C PHE A 899 17.76 19.65 65.70
#